data_AF-A0A8H5APZ3-F1
#
_entry.id   AF-A0A8H5APZ3-F1
#
_cell.length_a   1.000
_cell.length_b   1.000
_cell.length_c   1.000
_cell.angle_alpha   90.00
_cell.angle_beta   90.00
_cell.angle_gamma   90.00
#
_symmetry.space_group_name_H-M   'P 1'
#
loop_
_entity.id
_entity.type
_entity.pdbx_description
1 polymer ?
#
loop_
_entity_poly.entity_id
_entity_poly.type
_entity_poly.pdbx_seq_one_letter_code
_entity_poly.pdbx_strand_id
1 'polypeptide(L)'
;MASEQEAEQIIRSLNSDINAKRLLYEVLRFTNSRVFAKAIAAEKAPSVVFRVLASDRIVIELNDDGLTKADLEAICGPASEEQPKGFDFKAIVVACKKVHIQSGNFSFEFQHNIFDLTDSLMRPVWVSPAKTTPVNLTRITLYLHDQGDKKDVENLRNIVHSLFEGLHEATPLFLKDLELVSIKFSDSSDTIYRSKNLRKEKVDEHRVRISVTSIECGEESTCSQLYHITEEPVERGTTEVILAFPLTDDFKPLVDDLITGQCFNFVPLHPSKYSFHVHSDFDFQDERSNALVESIANSFHLPNQVASAFCRAILQFLEHPTLCYHWPLFLTRQQRLWDTFRIRVDIFIKEWIGQNPVLRSRNLKHWRLISHVARPSADFEDENNEPLLEDPMHDTFLSHDYPLAAALSLKDYGLAALTRSQFLDLLEIDLENPNSKMRTNTSKSWHSAVARLLSRILTDDECSRLKSLPLIQLTDGSWTSVASGPVYFPDAENSCLPEALNIRVASYLASQEPERKSLYRQLGVSQTKVIEVRQMILDSFECSGPKSDVKSDAQSDAANDDYPTVGASETLSNALDYVSKHHKDKFLGILEHLWVFEGPAILKCPALVSKIKGLPALTLCSVDSSRELQITWFPSNHLKSYVRNFMEHPDEFPFLKLDEEKDINLALASKWAFLTKNLGVKWKYDLSFLLEILKSIRRHSGTALSSSQIEKVLALYATIGEKFPLSTIEDKEQALDFFNDSAIFYINDEKPVWTRSSSCLWAAPRYMVSADSIGSFYEKMSRDEQQLKDITNLFHIELNIQDATAEDLIQELSMLRDEGWEDVVLVAGIYRYLDRMAISSDMKRGFEKSELILVNQDECVAWFCVSDCFWSESDTTELNSSLKRCYPDLKDFFLDKLGVKGSAYDYLLSTTSKEPHDVKMAVLSFMEEVGDFVPRFPAKPVRTAKILPVRYLDGTVSLCSVETEFAITDREQLRKELGNKIKVLDFDLKEVRRLWPFFKWLDIEDRYLSRCVKERVIISPNYSSLLHGSKTSDLRRKSYHIARVASTFDTYGTYSDAATLFHRLKTLRVVEVSKMSSALEMVQDEQIIRSTPKPTVAHISNNTTDFTIYVPNDKKAQQRCLFSALPRVLEKWLSQDNYSRHTSEVLSSLTSIIASDISVLDEILEDQGIIELPFERHDIDDTRIPSWSTRKIVVKLPGQDVAKTVGWGVW
;
A
#
# COMPACT_ATOMS: atom_id res chain seq x y z
N MET A 1 36.41 -33.43 30.64
CA MET A 1 36.02 -32.21 31.37
C MET A 1 35.95 -31.01 30.42
N ALA A 2 37.02 -30.63 29.71
CA ALA A 2 36.95 -29.53 28.73
C ALA A 2 35.90 -29.77 27.62
N SER A 3 36.00 -30.89 26.91
CA SER A 3 35.14 -31.26 25.76
C SER A 3 33.62 -31.30 26.00
N GLU A 4 33.18 -31.38 27.26
CA GLU A 4 31.75 -31.48 27.62
C GLU A 4 31.16 -30.08 27.83
N GLN A 5 31.89 -29.20 28.52
CA GLN A 5 31.54 -27.77 28.66
C GLN A 5 31.63 -27.02 27.32
N GLU A 6 32.56 -27.43 26.45
CA GLU A 6 32.73 -26.90 25.10
C GLU A 6 31.54 -27.27 24.20
N ALA A 7 31.10 -28.54 24.23
CA ALA A 7 29.91 -28.97 23.51
C ALA A 7 28.64 -28.27 24.01
N GLU A 8 28.48 -28.06 25.33
CA GLU A 8 27.37 -27.26 25.88
C GLU A 8 27.37 -25.81 25.34
N GLN A 9 28.53 -25.16 25.21
CA GLN A 9 28.61 -23.80 24.67
C GLN A 9 28.22 -23.75 23.19
N ILE A 10 28.70 -24.71 22.39
CA ILE A 10 28.37 -24.80 20.96
C ILE A 10 26.87 -25.08 20.79
N ILE A 11 26.30 -26.07 21.50
CA ILE A 11 24.86 -26.37 21.47
C ILE A 11 24.04 -25.13 21.86
N ARG A 12 24.41 -24.40 22.93
CA ARG A 12 23.72 -23.16 23.32
C ARG A 12 23.83 -22.04 22.27
N SER A 13 24.92 -22.01 21.49
CA SER A 13 25.04 -21.07 20.36
C SER A 13 24.19 -21.48 19.16
N LEU A 14 24.12 -22.78 18.85
CA LEU A 14 23.34 -23.36 17.75
C LEU A 14 21.84 -23.45 18.07
N ASN A 15 21.45 -23.44 19.35
CA ASN A 15 20.07 -23.28 19.82
C ASN A 15 19.47 -21.87 19.56
N SER A 16 20.10 -21.08 18.70
CA SER A 16 19.51 -19.88 18.10
C SER A 16 19.24 -20.13 16.63
N ASP A 17 18.01 -19.85 16.19
CA ASP A 17 17.56 -20.13 14.81
C ASP A 17 18.51 -19.53 13.76
N ILE A 18 19.07 -18.35 14.02
CA ILE A 18 20.04 -17.66 13.15
C ILE A 18 21.27 -18.53 12.87
N ASN A 19 21.89 -19.12 13.90
CA ASN A 19 23.10 -19.92 13.72
C ASN A 19 22.81 -21.28 13.06
N ALA A 20 21.64 -21.86 13.33
CA ALA A 20 21.22 -23.09 12.66
C ALA A 20 20.80 -22.85 11.20
N LYS A 21 20.16 -21.73 10.87
CA LYS A 21 19.95 -21.26 9.49
C LYS A 21 21.28 -21.05 8.75
N ARG A 22 22.32 -20.55 9.42
CA ARG A 22 23.65 -20.35 8.82
C ARG A 22 24.31 -21.67 8.38
N LEU A 23 24.08 -22.77 9.10
CA LEU A 23 24.55 -24.10 8.69
C LEU A 23 23.91 -24.53 7.36
N LEU A 24 22.58 -24.40 7.23
CA LEU A 24 21.86 -24.72 5.99
C LEU A 24 22.32 -23.83 4.82
N TYR A 25 22.52 -22.53 5.07
CA TYR A 25 23.04 -21.57 4.12
C TYR A 25 24.39 -21.96 3.50
N GLU A 26 25.41 -22.27 4.32
CA GLU A 26 26.73 -22.66 3.80
C GLU A 26 26.70 -24.02 3.09
N VAL A 27 25.83 -24.95 3.54
CA VAL A 27 25.60 -26.23 2.85
C VAL A 27 24.98 -26.03 1.46
N LEU A 28 24.05 -25.09 1.30
CA LEU A 28 23.47 -24.74 0.00
C LEU A 28 24.49 -24.01 -0.89
N ARG A 29 25.33 -23.11 -0.35
CA ARG A 29 26.43 -22.48 -1.10
C ARG A 29 27.46 -23.50 -1.58
N PHE A 30 27.84 -24.45 -0.72
CA PHE A 30 28.69 -25.57 -1.11
C PHE A 30 28.06 -26.35 -2.26
N THR A 31 26.79 -26.72 -2.13
CA THR A 31 26.02 -27.45 -3.16
C THR A 31 25.96 -26.68 -4.50
N ASN A 32 25.70 -25.38 -4.45
CA ASN A 32 25.62 -24.50 -5.62
C ASN A 32 26.97 -24.29 -6.34
N SER A 33 28.09 -24.57 -5.66
CA SER A 33 29.43 -24.50 -6.25
C SER A 33 29.83 -25.78 -7.02
N ARG A 34 29.01 -26.83 -7.02
CA ARG A 34 29.33 -28.14 -7.60
C ARG A 34 28.97 -28.20 -9.08
N VAL A 35 29.71 -29.02 -9.82
CA VAL A 35 29.52 -29.27 -11.25
C VAL A 35 28.91 -30.66 -11.44
N PHE A 36 27.88 -30.75 -12.27
CA PHE A 36 27.07 -31.97 -12.49
C PHE A 36 27.16 -32.51 -13.93
N ALA A 37 28.22 -32.18 -14.66
CA ALA A 37 28.34 -32.47 -16.10
C ALA A 37 28.24 -33.97 -16.41
N LYS A 38 28.73 -34.86 -15.53
CA LYS A 38 28.61 -36.32 -15.68
C LYS A 38 27.20 -36.85 -15.39
N ALA A 39 26.43 -36.18 -14.53
CA ALA A 39 25.03 -36.54 -14.30
C ALA A 39 24.19 -36.19 -15.54
N ILE A 40 24.38 -34.97 -16.05
CA ILE A 40 23.74 -34.49 -17.29
C ILE A 40 24.11 -35.39 -18.48
N ALA A 41 25.38 -35.72 -18.66
CA ALA A 41 25.86 -36.64 -19.71
C ALA A 41 25.37 -38.10 -19.54
N ALA A 42 24.83 -38.46 -18.37
CA ALA A 42 24.23 -39.76 -18.09
C ALA A 42 22.68 -39.70 -18.04
N GLU A 43 22.07 -38.64 -18.55
CA GLU A 43 20.62 -38.38 -18.57
C GLU A 43 19.98 -38.43 -17.17
N LYS A 44 20.73 -37.97 -16.15
CA LYS A 44 20.25 -37.85 -14.76
C LYS A 44 20.17 -36.40 -14.34
N ALA A 45 19.03 -36.02 -13.78
CA ALA A 45 18.83 -34.72 -13.15
C ALA A 45 19.93 -34.45 -12.09
N PRO A 46 20.62 -33.30 -12.15
CA PRO A 46 21.46 -32.79 -11.06
C PRO A 46 20.66 -32.71 -9.76
N SER A 47 21.16 -33.32 -8.70
CA SER A 47 20.38 -33.59 -7.50
C SER A 47 21.18 -33.57 -6.20
N VAL A 48 20.51 -33.12 -5.13
CA VAL A 48 20.97 -33.26 -3.75
C VAL A 48 19.93 -34.03 -2.94
N VAL A 49 20.39 -34.94 -2.08
CA VAL A 49 19.54 -35.68 -1.14
C VAL A 49 20.02 -35.40 0.28
N PHE A 50 19.19 -34.70 1.06
CA PHE A 50 19.34 -34.50 2.49
C PHE A 50 18.61 -35.63 3.22
N ARG A 51 19.33 -36.43 4.02
CA ARG A 51 18.76 -37.45 4.91
C ARG A 51 18.97 -37.01 6.36
N VAL A 52 17.89 -36.62 7.02
CA VAL A 52 17.89 -36.24 8.43
C VAL A 52 17.56 -37.50 9.24
N LEU A 53 18.55 -38.02 9.97
CA LEU A 53 18.45 -39.25 10.74
C LEU A 53 18.16 -38.92 12.21
N ALA A 54 17.24 -39.67 12.84
CA ALA A 54 16.99 -39.60 14.28
C ALA A 54 18.21 -39.99 15.17
N SER A 55 19.34 -40.40 14.57
CA SER A 55 20.57 -40.86 15.24
C SER A 55 21.71 -39.82 15.21
N ASP A 56 21.35 -38.53 15.35
CA ASP A 56 22.25 -37.37 15.47
C ASP A 56 23.10 -37.08 14.22
N ARG A 57 22.58 -37.37 13.02
CA ARG A 57 23.33 -37.21 11.77
C ARG A 57 22.48 -36.69 10.62
N ILE A 58 23.14 -35.91 9.75
CA ILE A 58 22.60 -35.50 8.46
C ILE A 58 23.52 -36.06 7.39
N VAL A 59 22.98 -36.85 6.45
CA VAL A 59 23.72 -37.34 5.28
C VAL A 59 23.27 -36.55 4.06
N ILE A 60 24.22 -35.86 3.43
CA ILE A 60 24.04 -35.10 2.20
C ILE A 60 24.66 -35.93 1.06
N GLU A 61 23.88 -36.27 0.04
CA GLU A 61 24.34 -37.01 -1.14
C GLU A 61 24.16 -36.15 -2.40
N LEU A 62 25.23 -35.94 -3.15
CA LEU A 62 25.29 -35.15 -4.38
C LEU A 62 25.73 -36.06 -5.52
N ASN A 63 25.01 -36.07 -6.65
CA ASN A 63 25.44 -36.77 -7.88
C ASN A 63 26.37 -35.91 -8.75
N ASP A 64 27.28 -35.18 -8.11
CA ASP A 64 28.23 -34.29 -8.75
C ASP A 64 29.40 -35.05 -9.41
N ASP A 65 30.26 -34.31 -10.11
CA ASP A 65 31.43 -34.86 -10.79
C ASP A 65 32.50 -35.38 -9.82
N GLY A 66 32.34 -35.11 -8.52
CA GLY A 66 33.26 -35.44 -7.44
C GLY A 66 34.27 -34.33 -7.16
N LEU A 67 34.85 -34.35 -5.95
CA LEU A 67 35.82 -33.35 -5.51
C LEU A 67 37.11 -33.42 -6.34
N THR A 68 37.62 -32.25 -6.69
CA THR A 68 38.93 -32.03 -7.31
C THR A 68 39.99 -31.64 -6.27
N LYS A 69 41.26 -31.50 -6.70
CA LYS A 69 42.32 -30.96 -5.85
C LYS A 69 42.04 -29.50 -5.44
N ALA A 70 41.50 -28.68 -6.36
CA ALA A 70 41.15 -27.30 -6.08
C ALA A 70 40.01 -27.21 -5.05
N ASP A 71 39.04 -28.13 -5.10
CA ASP A 71 37.97 -28.19 -4.08
C ASP A 71 38.51 -28.57 -2.70
N LEU A 72 39.48 -29.49 -2.62
CA LEU A 72 40.17 -29.80 -1.36
C LEU A 72 40.95 -28.62 -0.82
N GLU A 73 41.59 -27.84 -1.69
CA GLU A 73 42.29 -26.61 -1.34
C GLU A 73 41.31 -25.53 -0.85
N ALA A 74 40.13 -25.40 -1.47
CA ALA A 74 39.06 -24.49 -1.01
C ALA A 74 38.37 -24.97 0.28
N ILE A 75 38.18 -26.27 0.48
CA ILE A 75 37.61 -26.84 1.72
C ILE A 75 38.57 -26.70 2.90
N CYS A 76 39.89 -26.84 2.68
CA CYS A 76 40.89 -26.83 3.75
C CYS A 76 41.56 -25.46 3.98
N GLY A 77 41.52 -24.58 2.99
CA GLY A 77 42.09 -23.24 3.04
C GLY A 77 41.30 -22.26 3.93
N PRO A 78 41.87 -21.09 4.24
CA PRO A 78 41.08 -19.97 4.72
C PRO A 78 40.10 -19.51 3.64
N ALA A 79 38.96 -18.91 4.05
CA ALA A 79 38.07 -18.25 3.11
C ALA A 79 38.84 -17.12 2.39
N SER A 80 38.95 -17.21 1.06
CA SER A 80 39.75 -16.28 0.25
C SER A 80 39.02 -14.95 0.07
N GLU A 81 39.61 -13.85 0.58
CA GLU A 81 39.02 -12.51 0.49
C GLU A 81 38.90 -12.01 -0.97
N GLU A 82 39.76 -12.49 -1.88
CA GLU A 82 39.70 -12.19 -3.32
C GLU A 82 38.52 -12.85 -4.06
N GLN A 83 37.82 -13.81 -3.44
CA GLN A 83 36.63 -14.45 -4.03
C GLN A 83 35.47 -14.54 -3.02
N PRO A 84 34.70 -13.44 -2.80
CA PRO A 84 33.50 -13.45 -1.95
C PRO A 84 32.38 -14.43 -2.40
N LYS A 85 32.55 -15.09 -3.56
CA LYS A 85 31.65 -16.13 -4.08
C LYS A 85 31.93 -17.56 -3.54
N GLY A 86 32.96 -17.75 -2.71
CA GLY A 86 33.30 -19.06 -2.10
C GLY A 86 32.50 -19.40 -0.83
N PHE A 87 32.17 -20.68 -0.63
CA PHE A 87 31.48 -21.21 0.57
C PHE A 87 32.39 -21.21 1.82
N ASP A 88 31.85 -20.97 3.01
CA ASP A 88 32.60 -21.15 4.27
C ASP A 88 32.38 -22.56 4.83
N PHE A 89 33.27 -23.49 4.46
CA PHE A 89 33.22 -24.85 4.99
C PHE A 89 33.64 -24.93 6.47
N LYS A 90 34.38 -23.93 6.99
CA LYS A 90 34.81 -23.89 8.39
C LYS A 90 33.61 -23.66 9.31
N ALA A 91 32.66 -22.83 8.91
CA ALA A 91 31.38 -22.69 9.62
C ALA A 91 30.62 -24.04 9.75
N ILE A 92 30.58 -24.86 8.69
CA ILE A 92 29.95 -26.19 8.71
C ILE A 92 30.68 -27.12 9.71
N VAL A 93 32.02 -27.11 9.70
CA VAL A 93 32.84 -27.92 10.61
C VAL A 93 32.73 -27.46 12.07
N VAL A 94 32.61 -26.15 12.32
CA VAL A 94 32.43 -25.60 13.68
C VAL A 94 31.05 -25.90 14.26
N ALA A 95 30.01 -25.99 13.43
CA ALA A 95 28.66 -26.34 13.86
C ALA A 95 28.45 -27.85 14.14
N CYS A 96 29.43 -28.70 13.84
CA CYS A 96 29.32 -30.16 13.92
C CYS A 96 30.38 -30.77 14.84
N LYS A 97 30.00 -31.81 15.60
CA LYS A 97 30.93 -32.64 16.38
C LYS A 97 32.00 -33.27 15.49
N LYS A 98 31.58 -33.66 14.28
CA LYS A 98 32.42 -34.28 13.24
C LYS A 98 31.78 -34.09 11.88
N VAL A 99 32.60 -33.92 10.85
CA VAL A 99 32.19 -33.91 9.44
C VAL A 99 33.01 -34.97 8.70
N HIS A 100 32.36 -35.90 8.01
CA HIS A 100 33.02 -36.92 7.19
C HIS A 100 32.63 -36.74 5.72
N ILE A 101 33.62 -36.62 4.84
CA ILE A 101 33.44 -36.39 3.40
C ILE A 101 33.97 -37.61 2.64
N GLN A 102 33.19 -38.08 1.67
CA GLN A 102 33.53 -39.18 0.77
C GLN A 102 33.23 -38.75 -0.67
N SER A 103 34.23 -38.69 -1.55
CA SER A 103 34.04 -38.34 -2.96
C SER A 103 35.10 -39.00 -3.83
N GLY A 104 34.69 -39.96 -4.67
CA GLY A 104 35.60 -40.77 -5.48
C GLY A 104 36.69 -41.44 -4.62
N ASN A 105 37.95 -41.05 -4.86
CA ASN A 105 39.12 -41.56 -4.12
C ASN A 105 39.39 -40.83 -2.79
N PHE A 106 38.67 -39.74 -2.51
CA PHE A 106 38.86 -38.94 -1.30
C PHE A 106 37.91 -39.42 -0.19
N SER A 107 38.47 -39.72 0.98
CA SER A 107 37.71 -40.06 2.19
C SER A 107 38.46 -39.51 3.40
N PHE A 108 37.90 -38.48 4.04
CA PHE A 108 38.55 -37.75 5.12
C PHE A 108 37.53 -37.12 6.05
N GLU A 109 37.93 -36.87 7.30
CA GLU A 109 37.10 -36.29 8.33
C GLU A 109 37.74 -35.08 9.01
N PHE A 110 36.89 -34.16 9.43
CA PHE A 110 37.22 -33.10 10.37
C PHE A 110 36.58 -33.43 11.72
N GLN A 111 37.34 -33.28 12.80
CA GLN A 111 36.85 -33.35 14.17
C GLN A 111 37.08 -31.99 14.82
N HIS A 112 36.05 -31.43 15.45
CA HIS A 112 36.16 -30.11 16.08
C HIS A 112 37.03 -30.20 17.35
N ASN A 113 38.09 -29.40 17.43
CA ASN A 113 38.99 -29.32 18.58
C ASN A 113 39.40 -27.86 18.82
N ILE A 114 39.05 -27.31 19.99
CA ILE A 114 39.21 -25.88 20.30
C ILE A 114 40.68 -25.43 20.35
N PHE A 115 41.63 -26.36 20.49
CA PHE A 115 43.07 -26.05 20.44
C PHE A 115 43.60 -25.75 19.02
N ASP A 116 42.83 -26.03 17.96
CA ASP A 116 43.19 -25.68 16.57
C ASP A 116 42.65 -24.30 16.14
N LEU A 117 41.99 -23.53 17.03
CA LEU A 117 41.45 -22.19 16.75
C LEU A 117 42.50 -21.15 16.31
N THR A 118 43.79 -21.41 16.49
CA THR A 118 44.89 -20.51 16.06
C THR A 118 45.46 -20.82 14.68
N ASP A 119 45.05 -21.92 14.03
CA ASP A 119 45.48 -22.27 12.67
C ASP A 119 44.44 -21.79 11.65
N SER A 120 44.89 -21.08 10.61
CA SER A 120 44.01 -20.63 9.52
C SER A 120 43.58 -21.77 8.59
N LEU A 121 44.30 -22.89 8.62
CA LEU A 121 44.13 -24.05 7.75
C LEU A 121 43.39 -25.19 8.47
N MET A 122 42.30 -25.70 7.90
CA MET A 122 41.64 -26.90 8.41
C MET A 122 42.41 -28.15 7.98
N ARG A 123 42.77 -29.00 8.94
CA ARG A 123 43.58 -30.20 8.70
C ARG A 123 42.69 -31.45 8.60
N PRO A 124 42.48 -32.03 7.41
CA PRO A 124 41.67 -33.24 7.25
C PRO A 124 42.42 -34.48 7.76
N VAL A 125 41.71 -35.35 8.49
CA VAL A 125 42.21 -36.68 8.86
C VAL A 125 41.77 -37.67 7.79
N TRP A 126 42.70 -38.31 7.09
CA TRP A 126 42.39 -39.31 6.07
C TRP A 126 41.84 -40.61 6.69
N VAL A 127 40.75 -41.13 6.13
CA VAL A 127 40.02 -42.29 6.67
C VAL A 127 39.84 -43.34 5.58
N SER A 128 40.37 -44.55 5.80
CA SER A 128 40.07 -45.71 4.95
C SER A 128 38.57 -46.05 5.03
N PRO A 129 37.79 -45.89 3.95
CA PRO A 129 36.34 -46.06 4.03
C PRO A 129 35.96 -47.55 4.13
N ALA A 130 35.03 -47.88 5.04
CA ALA A 130 34.54 -49.25 5.20
C ALA A 130 33.67 -49.76 4.03
N LYS A 131 33.17 -48.83 3.19
CA LYS A 131 32.46 -49.09 1.93
C LYS A 131 32.86 -48.01 0.92
N THR A 132 33.19 -48.39 -0.30
CA THR A 132 33.44 -47.46 -1.41
C THR A 132 32.15 -46.73 -1.80
N THR A 133 32.19 -45.42 -1.92
CA THR A 133 31.11 -44.64 -2.54
C THR A 133 31.01 -44.96 -4.04
N PRO A 134 29.82 -44.83 -4.65
CA PRO A 134 29.67 -44.92 -6.10
C PRO A 134 30.56 -43.92 -6.84
N VAL A 135 30.95 -44.26 -8.07
CA VAL A 135 31.66 -43.34 -8.97
C VAL A 135 30.71 -42.20 -9.35
N ASN A 136 31.17 -40.95 -9.23
CA ASN A 136 30.38 -39.71 -9.39
C ASN A 136 29.28 -39.56 -8.31
N LEU A 137 29.70 -39.63 -7.05
CA LEU A 137 28.90 -39.25 -5.89
C LEU A 137 29.78 -38.62 -4.82
N THR A 138 29.46 -37.41 -4.38
CA THR A 138 29.96 -36.82 -3.13
C THR A 138 28.96 -37.04 -2.01
N ARG A 139 29.40 -37.66 -0.91
CA ARG A 139 28.64 -37.81 0.33
C ARG A 139 29.30 -37.03 1.45
N ILE A 140 28.54 -36.20 2.14
CA ILE A 140 28.95 -35.50 3.37
C ILE A 140 28.05 -36.00 4.51
N THR A 141 28.67 -36.46 5.60
CA THR A 141 27.97 -36.85 6.83
C THR A 141 28.31 -35.86 7.92
N LEU A 142 27.32 -35.07 8.32
CA LEU A 142 27.38 -34.15 9.46
C LEU A 142 26.96 -34.92 10.72
N TYR A 143 27.78 -34.87 11.75
CA TYR A 143 27.47 -35.44 13.07
C TYR A 143 27.18 -34.31 14.04
N LEU A 144 25.97 -34.29 14.60
CA LEU A 144 25.54 -33.27 15.55
C LEU A 144 26.20 -33.48 16.92
N HIS A 145 26.16 -32.44 17.76
CA HIS A 145 26.68 -32.51 19.13
C HIS A 145 25.71 -33.27 20.04
N ASP A 146 26.26 -34.22 20.82
CA ASP A 146 25.52 -35.18 21.68
C ASP A 146 25.97 -35.12 23.16
N GLN A 147 26.81 -34.14 23.52
CA GLN A 147 27.32 -33.93 24.88
C GLN A 147 26.76 -32.63 25.46
N GLY A 148 26.03 -32.69 26.58
CA GLY A 148 25.44 -31.54 27.25
C GLY A 148 24.12 -31.87 27.94
N ASP A 149 23.37 -30.85 28.38
CA ASP A 149 22.04 -31.08 28.95
C ASP A 149 21.08 -31.71 27.92
N LYS A 150 20.27 -32.66 28.37
CA LYS A 150 19.33 -33.40 27.50
C LYS A 150 18.34 -32.47 26.82
N LYS A 151 17.93 -31.38 27.46
CA LYS A 151 17.00 -30.41 26.88
C LYS A 151 17.69 -29.55 25.81
N ASP A 152 18.93 -29.14 26.05
CA ASP A 152 19.73 -28.37 25.09
C ASP A 152 20.01 -29.21 23.81
N VAL A 153 20.34 -30.50 23.94
CA VAL A 153 20.53 -31.43 22.81
C VAL A 153 19.22 -31.67 22.04
N GLU A 154 18.10 -31.89 22.74
CA GLU A 154 16.80 -32.13 22.09
C GLU A 154 16.29 -30.88 21.37
N ASN A 155 16.51 -29.69 21.92
CA ASN A 155 16.22 -28.43 21.25
C ASN A 155 17.00 -28.29 19.93
N LEU A 156 18.31 -28.61 19.92
CA LEU A 156 19.12 -28.55 18.71
C LEU A 156 18.59 -29.49 17.62
N ARG A 157 18.20 -30.71 17.99
CA ARG A 157 17.55 -31.66 17.07
C ARG A 157 16.28 -31.10 16.47
N ASN A 158 15.42 -30.52 17.31
CA ASN A 158 14.14 -29.96 16.88
C ASN A 158 14.32 -28.74 15.95
N ILE A 159 15.29 -27.85 16.23
CA ILE A 159 15.62 -26.71 15.37
C ILE A 159 16.14 -27.20 14.02
N VAL A 160 17.11 -28.12 14.00
CA VAL A 160 17.66 -28.69 12.77
C VAL A 160 16.59 -29.41 11.95
N HIS A 161 15.72 -30.20 12.58
CA HIS A 161 14.62 -30.89 11.91
C HIS A 161 13.64 -29.88 11.27
N SER A 162 13.19 -28.89 12.05
CA SER A 162 12.32 -27.80 11.60
C SER A 162 12.90 -26.99 10.43
N LEU A 163 14.22 -26.76 10.40
CA LEU A 163 14.88 -26.04 9.31
C LEU A 163 14.86 -26.78 7.96
N PHE A 164 15.06 -28.09 7.96
CA PHE A 164 14.97 -28.89 6.73
C PHE A 164 13.52 -29.12 6.31
N GLU A 165 12.58 -29.21 7.26
CA GLU A 165 11.14 -29.30 6.99
C GLU A 165 10.60 -27.98 6.38
N GLY A 166 10.98 -26.86 6.97
CA GLY A 166 10.68 -25.50 6.55
C GLY A 166 11.48 -24.98 5.36
N LEU A 167 12.24 -25.82 4.65
CA LEU A 167 12.93 -25.39 3.42
C LEU A 167 11.90 -24.91 2.39
N HIS A 168 12.03 -23.63 2.01
CA HIS A 168 11.08 -22.94 1.15
C HIS A 168 11.08 -23.54 -0.28
N GLU A 169 9.90 -23.66 -0.87
CA GLU A 169 9.70 -24.39 -2.12
C GLU A 169 10.43 -23.74 -3.30
N ALA A 170 10.46 -22.41 -3.35
CA ALA A 170 11.23 -21.61 -4.31
C ALA A 170 12.77 -21.76 -4.24
N THR A 171 13.37 -22.39 -3.22
CA THR A 171 14.84 -22.49 -3.08
C THR A 171 15.58 -23.01 -4.33
N PRO A 172 15.10 -24.02 -5.08
CA PRO A 172 15.78 -24.50 -6.29
C PRO A 172 15.85 -23.47 -7.43
N LEU A 173 15.02 -22.42 -7.43
CA LEU A 173 15.10 -21.35 -8.43
C LEU A 173 16.49 -20.67 -8.39
N PHE A 174 17.03 -20.48 -7.18
CA PHE A 174 18.28 -19.77 -6.92
C PHE A 174 19.53 -20.67 -6.87
N LEU A 175 19.35 -21.97 -7.10
CA LEU A 175 20.45 -22.93 -7.28
C LEU A 175 20.66 -23.14 -8.78
N LYS A 176 21.91 -23.01 -9.25
CA LYS A 176 22.25 -22.87 -10.67
C LYS A 176 21.89 -24.11 -11.48
N ASP A 177 22.75 -25.13 -11.44
CA ASP A 177 22.62 -26.36 -12.22
C ASP A 177 21.66 -27.38 -11.57
N LEU A 178 21.16 -27.11 -10.36
CA LEU A 178 20.46 -28.11 -9.54
C LEU A 178 18.97 -28.23 -9.91
N GLU A 179 18.54 -29.42 -10.31
CA GLU A 179 17.17 -29.71 -10.74
C GLU A 179 16.31 -30.36 -9.65
N LEU A 180 16.90 -31.11 -8.72
CA LEU A 180 16.17 -31.89 -7.72
C LEU A 180 16.76 -31.72 -6.30
N VAL A 181 15.97 -31.20 -5.38
CA VAL A 181 16.27 -31.14 -3.95
C VAL A 181 15.37 -32.11 -3.21
N SER A 182 15.92 -33.18 -2.66
CA SER A 182 15.19 -34.21 -1.93
C SER A 182 15.54 -34.17 -0.45
N ILE A 183 14.53 -34.10 0.42
CA ILE A 183 14.67 -34.12 1.88
C ILE A 183 13.95 -35.37 2.40
N LYS A 184 14.62 -36.17 3.21
CA LYS A 184 14.13 -37.46 3.73
C LYS A 184 14.37 -37.55 5.23
N PHE A 185 13.32 -37.83 5.98
CA PHE A 185 13.37 -38.00 7.43
C PHE A 185 13.29 -39.49 7.78
N SER A 186 14.34 -40.00 8.41
CA SER A 186 14.45 -41.39 8.85
C SER A 186 14.27 -41.52 10.36
N ASP A 187 13.55 -42.55 10.79
CA ASP A 187 13.41 -42.91 12.20
C ASP A 187 14.69 -43.59 12.78
N SER A 188 14.59 -44.09 14.02
CA SER A 188 15.70 -44.78 14.69
C SER A 188 16.05 -46.16 14.10
N SER A 189 15.24 -46.68 13.18
CA SER A 189 15.49 -47.91 12.40
C SER A 189 16.07 -47.64 11.01
N ASP A 190 16.33 -46.36 10.66
CA ASP A 190 16.65 -45.88 9.31
C ASP A 190 15.50 -46.10 8.29
N THR A 191 14.27 -46.19 8.78
CA THR A 191 13.07 -46.24 7.93
C THR A 191 12.60 -44.81 7.66
N ILE A 192 12.44 -44.46 6.38
CA ILE A 192 11.95 -43.15 5.97
C ILE A 192 10.44 -43.07 6.26
N TYR A 193 10.02 -42.10 7.09
CA TYR A 193 8.61 -41.90 7.44
C TYR A 193 7.99 -40.67 6.75
N ARG A 194 8.82 -39.68 6.37
CA ARG A 194 8.43 -38.45 5.66
C ARG A 194 9.49 -38.08 4.63
N SER A 195 9.09 -37.59 3.46
CA SER A 195 10.02 -36.99 2.48
C SER A 195 9.38 -35.88 1.65
N LYS A 196 10.15 -34.84 1.33
CA LYS A 196 9.78 -33.69 0.50
C LYS A 196 10.73 -33.61 -0.70
N ASN A 197 10.22 -33.67 -1.92
CA ASN A 197 11.01 -33.56 -3.14
C ASN A 197 10.62 -32.29 -3.89
N LEU A 198 11.57 -31.36 -4.04
CA LEU A 198 11.42 -30.14 -4.83
C LEU A 198 12.09 -30.36 -6.20
N ARG A 199 11.32 -30.28 -7.28
CA ARG A 199 11.81 -30.45 -8.66
C ARG A 199 11.65 -29.16 -9.45
N LYS A 200 12.75 -28.68 -10.03
CA LYS A 200 12.84 -27.55 -10.95
C LYS A 200 12.68 -28.07 -12.38
N GLU A 201 11.71 -27.54 -13.12
CA GLU A 201 11.44 -27.89 -14.52
C GLU A 201 11.41 -26.62 -15.37
N LYS A 202 12.25 -26.55 -16.41
CA LYS A 202 12.27 -25.41 -17.34
C LYS A 202 11.09 -25.53 -18.32
N VAL A 203 10.24 -24.52 -18.35
CA VAL A 203 9.08 -24.46 -19.27
C VAL A 203 9.48 -23.78 -20.57
N ASP A 204 10.21 -22.66 -20.48
CA ASP A 204 10.77 -21.92 -21.60
C ASP A 204 11.97 -21.07 -21.13
N GLU A 205 12.41 -20.08 -21.91
CA GLU A 205 13.62 -19.31 -21.63
C GLU A 205 13.58 -18.59 -20.27
N HIS A 206 12.42 -18.04 -19.89
CA HIS A 206 12.26 -17.24 -18.67
C HIS A 206 11.36 -17.90 -17.62
N ARG A 207 10.60 -18.96 -17.96
CA ARG A 207 9.66 -19.58 -17.01
C ARG A 207 10.07 -20.97 -16.56
N VAL A 208 9.90 -21.20 -15.26
CA VAL A 208 10.29 -22.41 -14.54
C VAL A 208 9.15 -22.84 -13.62
N ARG A 209 8.80 -24.12 -13.64
CA ARG A 209 7.85 -24.73 -12.70
C ARG A 209 8.63 -25.39 -11.58
N ILE A 210 8.24 -25.13 -10.34
CA ILE A 210 8.65 -25.93 -9.19
C ILE A 210 7.51 -26.89 -8.87
N SER A 211 7.81 -28.18 -8.80
CA SER A 211 6.88 -29.21 -8.33
C SER A 211 7.35 -29.74 -6.98
N VAL A 212 6.44 -29.82 -6.01
CA VAL A 212 6.71 -30.28 -4.65
C VAL A 212 5.92 -31.55 -4.39
N THR A 213 6.64 -32.67 -4.26
CA THR A 213 6.06 -33.97 -3.92
C THR A 213 6.39 -34.31 -2.47
N SER A 214 5.37 -34.31 -1.61
CA SER A 214 5.45 -34.63 -0.19
C SER A 214 4.83 -35.99 0.08
N ILE A 215 5.59 -36.89 0.69
CA ILE A 215 5.16 -38.23 1.09
C ILE A 215 5.17 -38.31 2.61
N GLU A 216 4.03 -38.62 3.22
CA GLU A 216 3.89 -38.81 4.67
C GLU A 216 3.16 -40.12 4.95
N CYS A 217 3.74 -40.99 5.78
CA CYS A 217 3.11 -42.25 6.20
C CYS A 217 2.63 -43.18 5.07
N GLY A 218 3.07 -42.96 3.82
CA GLY A 218 2.67 -43.70 2.62
C GLY A 218 1.67 -42.98 1.72
N GLU A 219 1.12 -41.83 2.12
CA GLU A 219 0.30 -40.96 1.25
C GLU A 219 1.19 -39.97 0.50
N GLU A 220 0.99 -39.85 -0.81
CA GLU A 220 1.74 -38.95 -1.69
C GLU A 220 0.86 -37.79 -2.13
N SER A 221 1.34 -36.57 -1.92
CA SER A 221 0.72 -35.32 -2.37
C SER A 221 1.70 -34.58 -3.27
N THR A 222 1.22 -34.00 -4.38
CA THR A 222 2.04 -33.17 -5.26
C THR A 222 1.30 -31.88 -5.59
N CYS A 223 1.97 -30.75 -5.42
CA CYS A 223 1.56 -29.45 -5.93
C CYS A 223 2.65 -28.88 -6.87
N SER A 224 2.32 -27.86 -7.65
CA SER A 224 3.30 -27.14 -8.47
C SER A 224 2.99 -25.66 -8.55
N GLN A 225 4.04 -24.85 -8.59
CA GLN A 225 3.98 -23.40 -8.71
C GLN A 225 4.83 -22.96 -9.90
N LEU A 226 4.27 -22.12 -10.77
CA LEU A 226 4.97 -21.55 -11.91
C LEU A 226 5.63 -20.21 -11.51
N TYR A 227 6.83 -19.96 -12.02
CA TYR A 227 7.54 -18.70 -11.84
C TYR A 227 8.08 -18.18 -13.17
N HIS A 228 8.09 -16.85 -13.35
CA HIS A 228 8.96 -16.17 -14.29
C HIS A 228 10.23 -15.72 -13.56
N ILE A 229 11.41 -15.96 -14.14
CA ILE A 229 12.71 -15.63 -13.57
C ILE A 229 13.38 -14.57 -14.44
N THR A 230 13.90 -13.53 -13.81
CA THR A 230 14.74 -12.51 -14.45
C THR A 230 16.02 -12.32 -13.67
N GLU A 231 17.16 -12.40 -14.37
CA GLU A 231 18.50 -12.23 -13.79
C GLU A 231 19.09 -10.88 -14.22
N GLU A 232 19.83 -10.23 -13.32
CA GLU A 232 20.67 -9.07 -13.63
C GLU A 232 22.07 -9.53 -14.08
N PRO A 233 22.54 -9.14 -15.28
CA PRO A 233 23.88 -9.51 -15.73
C PRO A 233 24.92 -8.84 -14.82
N VAL A 234 25.81 -9.67 -14.26
CA VAL A 234 26.85 -9.19 -13.35
C VAL A 234 27.94 -8.43 -14.11
N GLU A 235 27.96 -7.10 -13.95
CA GLU A 235 29.13 -6.29 -14.30
C GLU A 235 30.27 -6.56 -13.31
N ARG A 236 31.52 -6.25 -13.68
CA ARG A 236 32.68 -6.58 -12.85
C ARG A 236 32.62 -5.86 -11.50
N GLY A 237 32.33 -6.61 -10.43
CA GLY A 237 32.22 -6.10 -9.07
C GLY A 237 30.79 -5.96 -8.55
N THR A 238 29.76 -6.31 -9.34
CA THR A 238 28.36 -6.31 -8.86
C THR A 238 27.91 -7.67 -8.34
N THR A 239 26.78 -7.67 -7.63
CA THR A 239 26.20 -8.85 -7.01
C THR A 239 25.14 -9.47 -7.93
N GLU A 240 24.82 -10.75 -7.72
CA GLU A 240 23.95 -11.53 -8.62
C GLU A 240 22.49 -11.40 -8.14
N VAL A 241 21.73 -10.52 -8.80
CA VAL A 241 20.30 -10.28 -8.49
C VAL A 241 19.41 -11.14 -9.36
N ILE A 242 18.53 -11.92 -8.75
CA ILE A 242 17.54 -12.78 -9.44
C ILE A 242 16.15 -12.46 -8.87
N LEU A 243 15.21 -12.10 -9.75
CA LEU A 243 13.81 -11.90 -9.40
C LEU A 243 12.99 -13.11 -9.85
N ALA A 244 12.11 -13.61 -8.97
CA ALA A 244 11.21 -14.72 -9.27
C ALA A 244 9.75 -14.35 -9.01
N PHE A 245 8.99 -14.19 -10.08
CA PHE A 245 7.60 -13.72 -10.09
C PHE A 245 6.63 -14.91 -10.12
N PRO A 246 5.77 -15.12 -9.10
CA PRO A 246 4.83 -16.23 -9.07
C PRO A 246 3.68 -16.04 -10.07
N LEU A 247 3.34 -17.12 -10.78
CA LEU A 247 2.32 -17.16 -11.83
C LEU A 247 1.30 -18.29 -11.60
N THR A 248 0.06 -18.11 -12.04
CA THR A 248 -0.89 -19.20 -12.25
C THR A 248 -0.49 -20.05 -13.46
N ASP A 249 -1.07 -21.26 -13.60
CA ASP A 249 -0.86 -22.09 -14.80
C ASP A 249 -1.35 -21.42 -16.11
N ASP A 250 -2.26 -20.45 -16.03
CA ASP A 250 -2.70 -19.59 -17.15
C ASP A 250 -1.70 -18.44 -17.46
N PHE A 251 -0.53 -18.44 -16.83
CA PHE A 251 0.51 -17.39 -16.93
C PHE A 251 0.00 -16.00 -16.52
N LYS A 252 -0.84 -15.91 -15.49
CA LYS A 252 -1.24 -14.64 -14.86
C LYS A 252 -0.47 -14.42 -13.56
N PRO A 253 -0.10 -13.18 -13.20
CA PRO A 253 0.48 -12.86 -11.90
C PRO A 253 -0.37 -13.38 -10.74
N LEU A 254 0.28 -14.07 -9.80
CA LEU A 254 -0.36 -14.55 -8.58
C LEU A 254 -0.13 -13.50 -7.49
N VAL A 255 -1.09 -12.58 -7.37
CA VAL A 255 -1.01 -11.41 -6.48
C VAL A 255 -2.25 -11.38 -5.58
N ASP A 256 -2.02 -11.46 -4.28
CA ASP A 256 -3.00 -11.48 -3.19
C ASP A 256 -2.38 -10.67 -2.03
N ASP A 257 -3.18 -9.90 -1.29
CA ASP A 257 -2.71 -9.11 -0.14
C ASP A 257 -2.11 -9.99 0.98
N LEU A 258 -2.44 -11.29 0.99
CA LEU A 258 -1.86 -12.28 1.91
C LEU A 258 -0.53 -12.89 1.41
N ILE A 259 -0.17 -12.73 0.14
CA ILE A 259 0.98 -13.38 -0.49
C ILE A 259 2.09 -12.35 -0.75
N THR A 260 2.97 -12.21 0.24
CA THR A 260 4.23 -11.45 0.09
C THR A 260 5.34 -12.37 -0.39
N GLY A 261 6.18 -11.85 -1.28
CA GLY A 261 7.41 -12.52 -1.70
C GLY A 261 8.41 -12.68 -0.55
N GLN A 262 9.61 -13.14 -0.86
CA GLN A 262 10.67 -13.35 0.13
C GLN A 262 12.01 -12.86 -0.45
N CYS A 263 12.82 -12.24 0.40
CA CYS A 263 14.23 -11.98 0.14
C CYS A 263 15.04 -13.25 0.46
N PHE A 264 15.79 -13.74 -0.52
CA PHE A 264 16.62 -14.94 -0.43
C PHE A 264 18.11 -14.62 -0.55
N ASN A 265 18.92 -15.36 0.20
CA ASN A 265 20.32 -15.63 -0.13
C ASN A 265 20.52 -17.13 0.05
N PHE A 266 20.17 -17.93 -0.98
CA PHE A 266 19.90 -19.38 -0.97
C PHE A 266 18.77 -19.87 -0.03
N VAL A 267 18.72 -19.39 1.22
CA VAL A 267 17.63 -19.58 2.19
C VAL A 267 16.76 -18.32 2.26
N PRO A 268 15.47 -18.41 2.64
CA PRO A 268 14.65 -17.24 2.91
C PRO A 268 15.16 -16.51 4.16
N LEU A 269 15.30 -15.18 4.07
CA LEU A 269 15.75 -14.33 5.17
C LEU A 269 14.61 -13.51 5.77
N HIS A 270 13.83 -12.83 4.93
CA HIS A 270 12.73 -11.96 5.34
C HIS A 270 11.69 -11.84 4.22
N PRO A 271 10.39 -11.66 4.53
CA PRO A 271 9.40 -11.27 3.52
C PRO A 271 9.85 -10.05 2.71
N SER A 272 9.82 -10.15 1.39
CA SER A 272 9.98 -9.00 0.51
C SER A 272 8.63 -8.27 0.42
N LYS A 273 8.64 -6.94 0.55
CA LYS A 273 7.44 -6.08 0.47
C LYS A 273 6.87 -5.95 -0.96
N TYR A 274 7.14 -6.94 -1.81
CA TYR A 274 6.71 -7.06 -3.20
C TYR A 274 6.00 -8.40 -3.40
N SER A 275 5.20 -8.53 -4.46
CA SER A 275 4.52 -9.78 -4.87
C SER A 275 5.43 -10.75 -5.64
N PHE A 276 6.75 -10.58 -5.58
CA PHE A 276 7.76 -11.45 -6.20
C PHE A 276 8.94 -11.65 -5.27
N HIS A 277 9.64 -12.78 -5.39
CA HIS A 277 10.83 -13.07 -4.59
C HIS A 277 12.06 -12.34 -5.15
N VAL A 278 12.96 -11.91 -4.27
CA VAL A 278 14.21 -11.24 -4.61
C VAL A 278 15.37 -12.05 -4.06
N HIS A 279 16.29 -12.50 -4.90
CA HIS A 279 17.52 -13.15 -4.47
C HIS A 279 18.72 -12.25 -4.72
N SER A 280 19.57 -12.10 -3.71
CA SER A 280 20.84 -11.39 -3.78
C SER A 280 21.75 -11.86 -2.63
N ASP A 281 22.96 -11.33 -2.54
CA ASP A 281 23.95 -11.61 -1.50
C ASP A 281 23.67 -10.90 -0.16
N PHE A 282 22.41 -10.86 0.26
CA PHE A 282 21.99 -10.20 1.49
C PHE A 282 22.73 -10.76 2.73
N ASP A 283 23.17 -9.85 3.61
CA ASP A 283 23.88 -10.18 4.84
C ASP A 283 23.04 -11.02 5.82
N PHE A 284 23.67 -12.01 6.45
CA PHE A 284 22.99 -12.98 7.31
C PHE A 284 22.84 -12.54 8.77
N GLN A 285 23.37 -11.38 9.18
CA GLN A 285 23.64 -11.09 10.60
C GLN A 285 22.48 -10.48 11.39
N ASP A 286 21.39 -10.01 10.76
CA ASP A 286 20.49 -9.03 11.41
C ASP A 286 18.98 -9.37 11.40
N GLU A 287 18.60 -10.63 11.67
CA GLU A 287 17.18 -10.98 11.95
C GLU A 287 16.61 -10.28 13.21
N ARG A 288 17.44 -9.60 14.01
CA ARG A 288 17.05 -8.97 15.28
C ARG A 288 16.85 -7.45 15.21
N SER A 289 17.06 -6.83 14.05
CA SER A 289 16.83 -5.39 13.91
C SER A 289 16.46 -4.98 12.49
N ASN A 290 15.71 -3.88 12.37
CA ASN A 290 15.46 -3.24 11.07
C ASN A 290 16.74 -2.69 10.40
N ALA A 291 17.93 -2.83 11.02
CA ALA A 291 19.19 -2.34 10.48
C ALA A 291 19.62 -3.08 9.19
N LEU A 292 19.07 -4.25 8.88
CA LEU A 292 19.27 -4.90 7.58
C LEU A 292 18.64 -4.06 6.45
N VAL A 293 17.47 -3.46 6.69
CA VAL A 293 16.84 -2.48 5.77
C VAL A 293 17.69 -1.21 5.69
N GLU A 294 18.23 -0.72 6.80
CA GLU A 294 19.16 0.41 6.79
C GLU A 294 20.45 0.10 6.00
N SER A 295 21.03 -1.09 6.15
CA SER A 295 22.25 -1.51 5.42
C SER A 295 21.98 -1.62 3.92
N ILE A 296 20.90 -2.31 3.55
CA ILE A 296 20.44 -2.48 2.16
C ILE A 296 20.11 -1.13 1.51
N ALA A 297 19.41 -0.23 2.22
CA ALA A 297 19.09 1.11 1.71
C ALA A 297 20.28 2.07 1.72
N ASN A 298 21.32 1.81 2.52
CA ASN A 298 22.59 2.55 2.45
C ASN A 298 23.51 2.02 1.33
N SER A 299 23.27 0.82 0.79
CA SER A 299 23.89 0.41 -0.47
C SER A 299 23.30 1.24 -1.62
N PHE A 300 24.15 1.98 -2.34
CA PHE A 300 23.69 2.82 -3.46
C PHE A 300 23.28 1.99 -4.68
N HIS A 301 23.74 0.74 -4.78
CA HIS A 301 23.67 -0.07 -6.00
C HIS A 301 22.54 -1.10 -6.00
N LEU A 302 22.24 -1.77 -4.89
CA LEU A 302 21.26 -2.85 -4.86
C LEU A 302 19.81 -2.42 -5.18
N PRO A 303 19.29 -1.26 -4.70
CA PRO A 303 17.96 -0.79 -5.11
C PRO A 303 17.88 -0.59 -6.64
N ASN A 304 18.92 0.01 -7.22
CA ASN A 304 18.98 0.28 -8.65
C ASN A 304 19.11 -1.01 -9.48
N GLN A 305 19.82 -2.03 -8.96
CA GLN A 305 19.92 -3.35 -9.60
C GLN A 305 18.60 -4.12 -9.54
N VAL A 306 17.88 -4.10 -8.42
CA VAL A 306 16.53 -4.69 -8.33
C VAL A 306 15.55 -3.97 -9.26
N ALA A 307 15.61 -2.65 -9.34
CA ALA A 307 14.80 -1.87 -10.27
C ALA A 307 15.17 -2.15 -11.74
N SER A 308 16.47 -2.26 -12.07
CA SER A 308 16.97 -2.68 -13.40
C SER A 308 16.46 -4.07 -13.78
N ALA A 309 16.54 -5.03 -12.86
CA ALA A 309 16.08 -6.40 -13.07
C ALA A 309 14.56 -6.44 -13.30
N PHE A 310 13.79 -5.63 -12.56
CA PHE A 310 12.35 -5.47 -12.78
C PHE A 310 12.05 -4.83 -14.15
N CYS A 311 12.81 -3.80 -14.56
CA CYS A 311 12.66 -3.19 -15.88
C CYS A 311 12.98 -4.18 -17.02
N ARG A 312 13.97 -5.06 -16.84
CA ARG A 312 14.22 -6.17 -17.78
C ARG A 312 13.09 -7.20 -17.74
N ALA A 313 12.52 -7.48 -16.57
CA ALA A 313 11.37 -8.38 -16.43
C ALA A 313 10.16 -7.82 -17.20
N ILE A 314 9.89 -6.51 -17.15
CA ILE A 314 8.87 -5.85 -17.98
C ILE A 314 9.09 -6.20 -19.46
N LEU A 315 10.28 -5.97 -20.00
CA LEU A 315 10.59 -6.26 -21.42
C LEU A 315 10.33 -7.74 -21.77
N GLN A 316 10.69 -8.68 -20.89
CA GLN A 316 10.40 -10.10 -21.08
C GLN A 316 8.90 -10.42 -20.99
N PHE A 317 8.15 -9.76 -20.10
CA PHE A 317 6.69 -9.89 -20.01
C PHE A 317 6.01 -9.40 -21.29
N LEU A 318 6.54 -8.37 -21.95
CA LEU A 318 6.00 -7.83 -23.21
C LEU A 318 6.03 -8.85 -24.37
N GLU A 319 6.92 -9.84 -24.31
CA GLU A 319 7.02 -10.91 -25.30
C GLU A 319 5.95 -12.00 -25.11
N HIS A 320 5.34 -12.11 -23.93
CA HIS A 320 4.35 -13.13 -23.63
C HIS A 320 2.90 -12.64 -23.83
N PRO A 321 2.04 -13.39 -24.58
CA PRO A 321 0.67 -12.97 -24.88
C PRO A 321 -0.20 -12.59 -23.68
N THR A 322 -0.06 -13.26 -22.53
CA THR A 322 -0.82 -12.94 -21.31
C THR A 322 -0.14 -11.86 -20.47
N LEU A 323 1.18 -11.93 -20.31
CA LEU A 323 1.90 -11.10 -19.32
C LEU A 323 2.07 -9.66 -19.80
N CYS A 324 2.13 -9.41 -21.11
CA CYS A 324 2.21 -8.05 -21.67
C CYS A 324 1.05 -7.12 -21.23
N TYR A 325 -0.08 -7.70 -20.82
CA TYR A 325 -1.23 -7.00 -20.26
C TYR A 325 -1.36 -7.12 -18.73
N HIS A 326 -0.88 -8.21 -18.14
CA HIS A 326 -1.09 -8.49 -16.71
C HIS A 326 0.08 -8.07 -15.82
N TRP A 327 1.29 -7.86 -16.35
CA TRP A 327 2.48 -7.50 -15.56
C TRP A 327 2.31 -6.31 -14.59
N PRO A 328 1.48 -5.27 -14.84
CA PRO A 328 1.35 -4.18 -13.88
C PRO A 328 0.72 -4.59 -12.55
N LEU A 329 0.17 -5.81 -12.43
CA LEU A 329 -0.25 -6.38 -11.15
C LEU A 329 0.94 -6.65 -10.20
N PHE A 330 2.17 -6.79 -10.72
CA PHE A 330 3.37 -6.84 -9.88
C PHE A 330 3.79 -5.47 -9.33
N LEU A 331 3.23 -4.36 -9.86
CA LEU A 331 3.39 -3.05 -9.26
C LEU A 331 2.51 -2.99 -8.00
N THR A 332 3.17 -2.87 -6.86
CA THR A 332 2.49 -2.74 -5.57
C THR A 332 1.73 -1.42 -5.52
N ARG A 333 0.43 -1.47 -5.19
CA ARG A 333 -0.28 -0.31 -4.65
C ARG A 333 0.45 0.19 -3.40
N GLN A 334 0.33 1.46 -3.07
CA GLN A 334 1.05 2.08 -1.95
C GLN A 334 0.55 1.64 -0.55
N GLN A 335 0.67 0.35 -0.20
CA GLN A 335 0.60 -0.08 1.20
C GLN A 335 1.75 0.55 1.99
N ARG A 336 1.38 1.38 2.97
CA ARG A 336 2.29 2.25 3.72
C ARG A 336 3.10 1.50 4.78
N LEU A 337 4.35 1.16 4.50
CA LEU A 337 5.37 0.96 5.53
C LEU A 337 6.73 1.47 5.05
N TRP A 338 6.97 2.75 5.37
CA TRP A 338 8.24 3.50 5.36
C TRP A 338 9.48 2.63 5.12
N ASP A 339 9.87 2.51 3.85
CA ASP A 339 11.05 1.75 3.44
C ASP A 339 11.80 2.51 2.36
N THR A 340 13.00 2.97 2.73
CA THR A 340 13.89 3.74 1.86
C THR A 340 14.42 2.92 0.69
N PHE A 341 14.47 1.59 0.81
CA PHE A 341 14.78 0.71 -0.31
C PHE A 341 13.64 0.72 -1.33
N ARG A 342 12.40 0.50 -0.88
CA ARG A 342 11.21 0.47 -1.76
C ARG A 342 10.98 1.81 -2.45
N ILE A 343 11.05 2.92 -1.72
CA ILE A 343 10.84 4.26 -2.31
C ILE A 343 11.81 4.52 -3.47
N ARG A 344 13.09 4.10 -3.35
CA ARG A 344 14.06 4.26 -4.45
C ARG A 344 13.76 3.35 -5.65
N VAL A 345 13.36 2.10 -5.39
CA VAL A 345 12.96 1.15 -6.45
C VAL A 345 11.72 1.67 -7.19
N ASP A 346 10.68 2.08 -6.47
CA ASP A 346 9.41 2.57 -7.04
C ASP A 346 9.61 3.87 -7.83
N ILE A 347 10.46 4.81 -7.36
CA ILE A 347 10.85 6.02 -8.11
C ILE A 347 11.54 5.65 -9.42
N PHE A 348 12.55 4.78 -9.38
CA PHE A 348 13.28 4.37 -10.59
C PHE A 348 12.36 3.68 -11.61
N ILE A 349 11.50 2.77 -11.16
CA ILE A 349 10.53 2.08 -12.01
C ILE A 349 9.53 3.08 -12.61
N LYS A 350 9.06 4.07 -11.84
CA LYS A 350 8.16 5.14 -12.33
C LYS A 350 8.83 6.03 -13.38
N GLU A 351 10.06 6.48 -13.14
CA GLU A 351 10.84 7.24 -14.14
C GLU A 351 11.07 6.43 -15.42
N TRP A 352 11.40 5.14 -15.29
CA TRP A 352 11.64 4.25 -16.42
C TRP A 352 10.36 3.96 -17.24
N ILE A 353 9.24 3.64 -16.59
CA ILE A 353 7.93 3.45 -17.27
C ILE A 353 7.48 4.75 -17.95
N GLY A 354 7.76 5.91 -17.36
CA GLY A 354 7.48 7.22 -17.96
C GLY A 354 8.23 7.46 -19.28
N GLN A 355 9.42 6.89 -19.45
CA GLN A 355 10.30 7.10 -20.60
C GLN A 355 10.28 5.98 -21.64
N ASN A 356 9.82 4.78 -21.28
CA ASN A 356 9.87 3.60 -22.16
C ASN A 356 8.48 3.19 -22.66
N PRO A 357 8.31 2.93 -23.97
CA PRO A 357 7.02 2.52 -24.51
C PRO A 357 6.78 1.04 -24.16
N VAL A 358 5.95 0.79 -23.15
CA VAL A 358 5.68 -0.56 -22.58
C VAL A 358 4.20 -0.92 -22.46
N LEU A 359 3.30 -0.02 -22.85
CA LEU A 359 1.85 -0.26 -22.83
C LEU A 359 1.28 -0.42 -24.24
N ARG A 360 0.10 -1.03 -24.37
CA ARG A 360 -0.65 -1.08 -25.64
C ARG A 360 -1.94 -0.27 -25.55
N SER A 361 -2.21 0.50 -26.60
CA SER A 361 -3.52 1.09 -26.82
C SER A 361 -4.48 0.09 -27.47
N ARG A 362 -5.77 0.42 -27.57
CA ARG A 362 -6.85 -0.51 -27.99
C ARG A 362 -6.69 -1.01 -29.43
N ASN A 363 -6.34 -0.13 -30.36
CA ASN A 363 -6.36 -0.43 -31.79
C ASN A 363 -4.96 -0.60 -32.41
N LEU A 364 -3.97 0.13 -31.89
CA LEU A 364 -2.60 0.13 -32.40
C LEU A 364 -1.75 -0.94 -31.71
N LYS A 365 -1.15 -1.82 -32.53
CA LYS A 365 -0.33 -2.96 -32.07
C LYS A 365 1.11 -2.58 -31.66
N HIS A 366 1.47 -1.30 -31.72
CA HIS A 366 2.78 -0.83 -31.30
C HIS A 366 2.75 -0.37 -29.84
N TRP A 367 3.91 -0.44 -29.18
CA TRP A 367 4.03 0.02 -27.80
C TRP A 367 3.85 1.54 -27.68
N ARG A 368 3.36 1.98 -26.52
CA ARG A 368 3.01 3.36 -26.17
C ARG A 368 3.69 3.74 -24.85
N LEU A 369 4.11 5.01 -24.75
CA LEU A 369 4.44 5.62 -23.46
C LEU A 369 3.17 5.71 -22.60
N ILE A 370 3.34 5.66 -21.28
CA ILE A 370 2.24 5.82 -20.33
C ILE A 370 1.52 7.17 -20.46
N SER A 371 2.24 8.23 -20.86
CA SER A 371 1.70 9.56 -21.17
C SER A 371 0.90 9.65 -22.47
N HIS A 372 0.99 8.63 -23.34
CA HIS A 372 0.29 8.58 -24.63
C HIS A 372 -1.04 7.82 -24.57
N VAL A 373 -1.38 7.22 -23.42
CA VAL A 373 -2.60 6.47 -23.19
C VAL A 373 -3.26 6.94 -21.90
N ALA A 374 -4.59 6.99 -21.91
CA ALA A 374 -5.41 7.23 -20.75
C ALA A 374 -6.36 6.03 -20.53
N ARG A 375 -6.94 5.94 -19.33
CA ARG A 375 -8.15 5.15 -19.12
C ARG A 375 -9.34 6.11 -18.98
N PRO A 376 -10.45 5.90 -19.71
CA PRO A 376 -11.68 6.63 -19.42
C PRO A 376 -12.20 6.23 -18.04
N SER A 377 -12.94 7.12 -17.38
CA SER A 377 -13.82 6.73 -16.27
C SER A 377 -15.18 6.33 -16.82
N ALA A 378 -16.02 5.68 -15.99
CA ALA A 378 -17.37 5.25 -16.37
C ALA A 378 -18.29 6.37 -16.91
N ASP A 379 -17.96 7.64 -16.64
CA ASP A 379 -18.66 8.81 -17.19
C ASP A 379 -18.37 9.06 -18.69
N PHE A 380 -17.26 8.54 -19.19
CA PHE A 380 -16.79 8.68 -20.58
C PHE A 380 -16.98 7.39 -21.40
N GLU A 381 -17.64 6.37 -20.84
CA GLU A 381 -17.90 5.07 -21.47
C GLU A 381 -19.40 4.89 -21.78
N ASP A 382 -19.70 4.00 -22.72
CA ASP A 382 -21.06 3.56 -23.03
C ASP A 382 -21.49 2.30 -22.25
N GLU A 383 -22.70 1.79 -22.53
CA GLU A 383 -23.28 0.62 -21.85
C GLU A 383 -22.49 -0.69 -22.02
N ASN A 384 -21.48 -0.72 -22.91
CA ASN A 384 -20.59 -1.86 -23.14
C ASN A 384 -19.20 -1.66 -22.51
N ASN A 385 -18.96 -0.55 -21.79
CA ASN A 385 -17.65 -0.08 -21.32
C ASN A 385 -16.69 0.30 -22.47
N GLU A 386 -17.23 0.80 -23.58
CA GLU A 386 -16.45 1.35 -24.69
C GLU A 386 -16.44 2.88 -24.62
N PRO A 387 -15.31 3.56 -24.92
CA PRO A 387 -15.25 5.02 -24.91
C PRO A 387 -16.33 5.66 -25.79
N LEU A 388 -17.01 6.68 -25.27
CA LEU A 388 -18.07 7.38 -25.99
C LEU A 388 -17.55 7.93 -27.32
N LEU A 389 -16.37 8.55 -27.30
CA LEU A 389 -15.65 9.08 -28.46
C LEU A 389 -14.22 8.55 -28.49
N GLU A 390 -13.62 8.54 -29.69
CA GLU A 390 -12.28 7.99 -29.94
C GLU A 390 -11.50 8.88 -30.91
N ASP A 391 -10.17 8.89 -30.79
CA ASP A 391 -9.27 9.42 -31.82
C ASP A 391 -8.66 8.23 -32.60
N PRO A 392 -9.09 7.96 -33.85
CA PRO A 392 -8.57 6.85 -34.65
C PRO A 392 -7.12 7.04 -35.11
N MET A 393 -6.55 8.24 -35.04
CA MET A 393 -5.18 8.54 -35.45
C MET A 393 -4.20 8.36 -34.28
N HIS A 394 -4.58 8.85 -33.09
CA HIS A 394 -3.72 8.81 -31.91
C HIS A 394 -4.02 7.64 -30.98
N ASP A 395 -5.18 6.97 -31.07
CA ASP A 395 -5.57 5.79 -30.26
C ASP A 395 -5.19 5.97 -28.78
N THR A 396 -5.79 6.96 -28.15
CA THR A 396 -5.39 7.52 -26.85
C THR A 396 -5.80 6.68 -25.63
N PHE A 397 -6.34 5.47 -25.85
CA PHE A 397 -6.92 4.65 -24.79
C PHE A 397 -6.19 3.33 -24.61
N LEU A 398 -5.92 2.96 -23.36
CA LEU A 398 -5.30 1.69 -22.96
C LEU A 398 -6.16 0.49 -23.41
N SER A 399 -5.53 -0.60 -23.89
CA SER A 399 -6.27 -1.79 -24.35
C SER A 399 -7.19 -2.38 -23.27
N HIS A 400 -8.38 -2.84 -23.68
CA HIS A 400 -9.30 -3.62 -22.84
C HIS A 400 -8.71 -4.95 -22.33
N ASP A 401 -7.64 -5.45 -22.97
CA ASP A 401 -6.90 -6.62 -22.49
C ASP A 401 -6.23 -6.37 -21.12
N TYR A 402 -6.00 -5.12 -20.71
CA TYR A 402 -5.48 -4.76 -19.39
C TYR A 402 -6.59 -4.85 -18.33
N PRO A 403 -6.48 -5.76 -17.33
CA PRO A 403 -7.48 -5.86 -16.27
C PRO A 403 -7.54 -4.58 -15.44
N LEU A 404 -8.72 -4.27 -14.88
CA LEU A 404 -8.95 -3.02 -14.14
C LEU A 404 -7.93 -2.80 -13.01
N ALA A 405 -7.59 -3.85 -12.26
CA ALA A 405 -6.58 -3.78 -11.21
C ALA A 405 -5.20 -3.35 -11.73
N ALA A 406 -4.77 -3.82 -12.91
CA ALA A 406 -3.50 -3.43 -13.52
C ALA A 406 -3.51 -1.96 -13.95
N ALA A 407 -4.62 -1.48 -14.52
CA ALA A 407 -4.76 -0.07 -14.87
C ALA A 407 -4.78 0.84 -13.63
N LEU A 408 -5.38 0.39 -12.52
CA LEU A 408 -5.35 1.11 -11.25
C LEU A 408 -3.94 1.14 -10.64
N SER A 409 -3.17 0.04 -10.69
CA SER A 409 -1.76 0.07 -10.31
C SER A 409 -0.93 1.03 -11.16
N LEU A 410 -1.22 1.17 -12.46
CA LEU A 410 -0.54 2.12 -13.34
C LEU A 410 -0.85 3.60 -13.05
N LYS A 411 -1.97 3.93 -12.36
CA LYS A 411 -2.31 5.31 -11.96
C LYS A 411 -1.17 5.94 -11.14
N ASP A 412 -0.68 5.21 -10.14
CA ASP A 412 0.40 5.65 -9.24
C ASP A 412 1.73 5.89 -9.99
N TYR A 413 1.91 5.23 -11.13
CA TYR A 413 3.11 5.30 -11.99
C TYR A 413 2.95 6.29 -13.17
N GLY A 414 1.82 7.00 -13.26
CA GLY A 414 1.61 8.10 -14.21
C GLY A 414 0.58 7.86 -15.32
N LEU A 415 -0.25 6.83 -15.23
CA LEU A 415 -1.37 6.65 -16.17
C LEU A 415 -2.44 7.73 -15.93
N ALA A 416 -2.70 8.55 -16.95
CA ALA A 416 -3.69 9.61 -16.88
C ALA A 416 -5.13 9.08 -16.96
N ALA A 417 -6.04 9.76 -16.25
CA ALA A 417 -7.48 9.66 -16.51
C ALA A 417 -7.88 10.62 -17.64
N LEU A 418 -8.89 10.27 -18.44
CA LEU A 418 -9.44 11.19 -19.44
C LEU A 418 -10.10 12.40 -18.75
N THR A 419 -9.70 13.61 -19.13
CA THR A 419 -10.25 14.87 -18.59
C THR A 419 -11.44 15.38 -19.42
N ARG A 420 -12.27 16.25 -18.82
CA ARG A 420 -13.40 16.91 -19.51
C ARG A 420 -12.95 17.66 -20.76
N SER A 421 -11.86 18.43 -20.67
CA SER A 421 -11.32 19.20 -21.79
C SER A 421 -10.83 18.30 -22.93
N GLN A 422 -10.11 17.21 -22.62
CA GLN A 422 -9.70 16.21 -23.63
C GLN A 422 -10.90 15.53 -24.29
N PHE A 423 -11.99 15.29 -23.56
CA PHE A 423 -13.23 14.79 -24.17
C PHE A 423 -13.88 15.81 -25.12
N LEU A 424 -13.78 17.11 -24.83
CA LEU A 424 -14.23 18.16 -25.76
C LEU A 424 -13.34 18.22 -27.01
N ASP A 425 -12.03 18.02 -26.87
CA ASP A 425 -11.10 17.91 -28.01
C ASP A 425 -11.50 16.73 -28.92
N LEU A 426 -11.81 15.56 -28.34
CA LEU A 426 -12.32 14.38 -29.07
C LEU A 426 -13.69 14.65 -29.74
N LEU A 427 -14.56 15.44 -29.11
CA LEU A 427 -15.86 15.82 -29.67
C LEU A 427 -15.72 16.79 -30.84
N GLU A 428 -14.78 17.73 -30.79
CA GLU A 428 -14.46 18.60 -31.91
C GLU A 428 -13.91 17.79 -33.10
N ILE A 429 -12.98 16.87 -32.84
CA ILE A 429 -12.46 15.93 -33.86
C ILE A 429 -13.58 15.07 -34.47
N ASP A 430 -14.51 14.53 -33.66
CA ASP A 430 -15.66 13.77 -34.18
C ASP A 430 -16.58 14.65 -35.04
N LEU A 431 -16.86 15.89 -34.62
CA LEU A 431 -17.75 16.81 -35.36
C LEU A 431 -17.11 17.36 -36.65
N GLU A 432 -15.79 17.35 -36.78
CA GLU A 432 -15.09 17.61 -38.05
C GLU A 432 -15.08 16.37 -38.97
N ASN A 433 -15.18 15.17 -38.42
CA ASN A 433 -15.17 13.92 -39.18
C ASN A 433 -16.44 13.74 -40.05
N PRO A 434 -16.31 13.44 -41.36
CA PRO A 434 -17.45 13.10 -42.22
C PRO A 434 -18.28 11.91 -41.73
N ASN A 435 -17.68 11.00 -40.94
CA ASN A 435 -18.32 9.84 -40.33
C ASN A 435 -18.56 10.00 -38.81
N SER A 436 -18.74 11.25 -38.34
CA SER A 436 -19.05 11.61 -36.93
C SER A 436 -20.01 10.64 -36.24
N LYS A 437 -19.56 9.99 -35.16
CA LYS A 437 -20.35 9.10 -34.29
C LYS A 437 -21.52 9.85 -33.64
N MET A 438 -21.36 11.17 -33.43
CA MET A 438 -22.42 12.07 -32.95
C MET A 438 -23.50 12.34 -34.00
N ARG A 439 -23.17 12.33 -35.31
CA ARG A 439 -24.12 12.57 -36.41
C ARG A 439 -24.70 11.30 -37.03
N THR A 440 -24.08 10.13 -36.83
CA THR A 440 -24.62 8.84 -37.27
C THR A 440 -25.83 8.39 -36.43
N ASN A 441 -26.61 7.44 -36.95
CA ASN A 441 -27.75 6.85 -36.24
C ASN A 441 -27.29 5.81 -35.20
N THR A 442 -26.54 6.28 -34.21
CA THR A 442 -25.99 5.50 -33.09
C THR A 442 -27.10 5.12 -32.09
N SER A 443 -26.85 4.20 -31.16
CA SER A 443 -27.88 3.76 -30.20
C SER A 443 -28.43 4.92 -29.36
N LYS A 444 -29.71 4.83 -28.97
CA LYS A 444 -30.35 5.82 -28.08
C LYS A 444 -29.61 5.96 -26.75
N SER A 445 -29.19 4.83 -26.19
CA SER A 445 -28.36 4.72 -24.98
C SER A 445 -27.06 5.52 -25.08
N TRP A 446 -26.33 5.41 -26.19
CA TRP A 446 -25.11 6.18 -26.44
C TRP A 446 -25.38 7.69 -26.48
N HIS A 447 -26.39 8.13 -27.25
CA HIS A 447 -26.74 9.55 -27.31
C HIS A 447 -27.19 10.10 -25.94
N SER A 448 -27.90 9.30 -25.12
CA SER A 448 -28.26 9.70 -23.75
C SER A 448 -27.07 9.68 -22.79
N ALA A 449 -26.04 8.85 -23.00
CA ALA A 449 -24.79 8.91 -22.24
C ALA A 449 -24.00 10.18 -22.55
N VAL A 450 -23.77 10.49 -23.84
CA VAL A 450 -23.16 11.76 -24.28
C VAL A 450 -23.97 12.96 -23.77
N ALA A 451 -25.31 12.92 -23.84
CA ALA A 451 -26.14 14.02 -23.37
C ALA A 451 -26.03 14.24 -21.85
N ARG A 452 -25.93 13.17 -21.04
CA ARG A 452 -25.68 13.28 -19.59
C ARG A 452 -24.31 13.89 -19.30
N LEU A 453 -23.25 13.43 -19.97
CA LEU A 453 -21.89 13.96 -19.80
C LEU A 453 -21.81 15.44 -20.17
N LEU A 454 -22.31 15.82 -21.35
CA LEU A 454 -22.32 17.22 -21.81
C LEU A 454 -23.16 18.13 -20.91
N SER A 455 -24.26 17.63 -20.35
CA SER A 455 -25.08 18.38 -19.38
C SER A 455 -24.33 18.66 -18.07
N ARG A 456 -23.38 17.80 -17.67
CA ARG A 456 -22.50 18.05 -16.52
C ARG A 456 -21.37 19.03 -16.86
N ILE A 457 -20.79 18.96 -18.05
CA ILE A 457 -19.75 19.91 -18.48
C ILE A 457 -20.33 21.33 -18.65
N LEU A 458 -21.62 21.46 -18.98
CA LEU A 458 -22.31 22.76 -19.09
C LEU A 458 -22.46 23.55 -17.78
N THR A 459 -22.15 22.97 -16.61
CA THR A 459 -22.11 23.70 -15.33
C THR A 459 -20.76 24.38 -15.04
N ASP A 460 -19.73 24.13 -15.86
CA ASP A 460 -18.37 24.67 -15.69
C ASP A 460 -18.06 25.82 -16.69
N ASP A 461 -16.87 26.42 -16.58
CA ASP A 461 -16.37 27.52 -17.44
C ASP A 461 -16.35 27.19 -18.95
N GLU A 462 -16.31 25.90 -19.33
CA GLU A 462 -16.33 25.45 -20.74
C GLU A 462 -17.71 25.61 -21.43
N CYS A 463 -18.73 26.11 -20.73
CA CYS A 463 -20.09 26.35 -21.26
C CYS A 463 -20.10 27.19 -22.55
N SER A 464 -19.15 28.13 -22.70
CA SER A 464 -18.99 28.95 -23.91
C SER A 464 -18.52 28.15 -25.12
N ARG A 465 -17.56 27.24 -24.93
CA ARG A 465 -17.03 26.31 -25.95
C ARG A 465 -18.15 25.42 -26.48
N LEU A 466 -18.88 24.75 -25.59
CA LEU A 466 -19.98 23.84 -25.95
C LEU A 466 -21.11 24.53 -26.73
N LYS A 467 -21.47 25.78 -26.40
CA LYS A 467 -22.51 26.53 -27.12
C LYS A 467 -22.13 26.92 -28.56
N SER A 468 -20.84 26.89 -28.89
CA SER A 468 -20.34 27.14 -30.25
C SER A 468 -20.41 25.91 -31.16
N LEU A 469 -20.40 24.70 -30.59
CA LEU A 469 -20.36 23.44 -31.34
C LEU A 469 -21.72 23.06 -31.98
N PRO A 470 -21.71 22.43 -33.17
CA PRO A 470 -22.93 22.02 -33.87
C PRO A 470 -23.56 20.75 -33.27
N LEU A 471 -24.13 20.87 -32.06
CA LEU A 471 -24.67 19.76 -31.25
C LEU A 471 -26.19 19.55 -31.38
N ILE A 472 -26.90 20.45 -32.07
CA ILE A 472 -28.37 20.38 -32.19
C ILE A 472 -28.75 19.93 -33.60
N GLN A 473 -29.42 18.78 -33.68
CA GLN A 473 -29.98 18.26 -34.93
C GLN A 473 -31.32 18.94 -35.23
N LEU A 474 -31.47 19.49 -36.42
CA LEU A 474 -32.70 20.13 -36.91
C LEU A 474 -33.64 19.12 -37.59
N THR A 475 -34.88 19.55 -37.88
CA THR A 475 -35.90 18.76 -38.57
C THR A 475 -35.51 18.33 -39.99
N ASP A 476 -34.66 19.10 -40.67
CA ASP A 476 -34.09 18.76 -41.99
C ASP A 476 -32.90 17.78 -41.92
N GLY A 477 -32.50 17.36 -40.72
CA GLY A 477 -31.36 16.48 -40.47
C GLY A 477 -30.00 17.18 -40.38
N SER A 478 -29.93 18.49 -40.64
CA SER A 478 -28.71 19.28 -40.48
C SER A 478 -28.38 19.50 -38.98
N TRP A 479 -27.14 19.89 -38.69
CA TRP A 479 -26.66 20.12 -37.32
C TRP A 479 -26.20 21.56 -37.15
N THR A 480 -26.68 22.24 -36.10
CA THR A 480 -26.42 23.66 -35.81
C THR A 480 -25.94 23.87 -34.37
N SER A 481 -25.27 24.99 -34.13
CA SER A 481 -25.00 25.52 -32.79
C SER A 481 -26.01 26.59 -32.39
N VAL A 482 -26.18 26.84 -31.08
CA VAL A 482 -26.97 27.98 -30.57
C VAL A 482 -26.26 29.32 -30.78
N ALA A 483 -24.93 29.33 -30.88
CA ALA A 483 -24.16 30.51 -31.22
C ALA A 483 -24.51 31.05 -32.63
N SER A 484 -25.02 30.19 -33.51
CA SER A 484 -25.56 30.58 -34.83
C SER A 484 -26.95 31.25 -34.73
N GLY A 485 -27.49 31.45 -33.53
CA GLY A 485 -28.76 32.13 -33.23
C GLY A 485 -29.87 31.18 -32.72
N PRO A 486 -31.12 31.66 -32.61
CA PRO A 486 -32.19 30.92 -31.93
C PRO A 486 -32.58 29.62 -32.66
N VAL A 487 -32.89 28.61 -31.85
CA VAL A 487 -33.42 27.29 -32.23
C VAL A 487 -34.55 26.96 -31.25
N TYR A 488 -35.62 26.33 -31.75
CA TYR A 488 -36.84 26.08 -31.00
C TYR A 488 -37.16 24.58 -30.91
N PHE A 489 -37.86 24.17 -29.85
CA PHE A 489 -38.45 22.83 -29.77
C PHE A 489 -39.64 22.67 -30.74
N PRO A 490 -39.94 21.45 -31.23
CA PRO A 490 -40.95 21.19 -32.27
C PRO A 490 -42.40 21.38 -31.84
N ASP A 491 -42.65 21.39 -30.53
CA ASP A 491 -43.98 21.48 -29.94
C ASP A 491 -44.13 22.83 -29.21
N ALA A 492 -45.28 23.49 -29.36
CA ALA A 492 -45.70 24.65 -28.57
C ALA A 492 -47.04 24.31 -27.90
N GLU A 493 -47.05 24.12 -26.58
CA GLU A 493 -48.26 23.79 -25.77
C GLU A 493 -49.08 22.63 -26.39
N ASN A 494 -48.41 21.52 -26.72
CA ASN A 494 -48.96 20.33 -27.38
C ASN A 494 -49.48 20.54 -28.82
N SER A 495 -49.12 21.65 -29.48
CA SER A 495 -49.36 21.88 -30.91
C SER A 495 -48.05 21.88 -31.69
N CYS A 496 -47.98 21.17 -32.81
CA CYS A 496 -46.79 21.13 -33.66
C CYS A 496 -46.55 22.50 -34.35
N LEU A 497 -45.29 22.91 -34.47
CA LEU A 497 -44.91 24.10 -35.23
C LEU A 497 -45.20 23.91 -36.74
N PRO A 498 -45.78 24.90 -37.44
CA PRO A 498 -46.00 24.80 -38.89
C PRO A 498 -44.68 24.79 -39.68
N GLU A 499 -44.53 23.82 -40.59
CA GLU A 499 -43.37 23.71 -41.50
C GLU A 499 -43.19 24.94 -42.43
N ALA A 500 -44.25 25.73 -42.63
CA ALA A 500 -44.22 26.95 -43.44
C ALA A 500 -43.45 28.12 -42.79
N LEU A 501 -43.11 28.04 -41.51
CA LEU A 501 -42.28 29.03 -40.83
C LEU A 501 -40.80 28.71 -41.09
N ASN A 502 -40.05 29.66 -41.67
CA ASN A 502 -38.60 29.53 -41.91
C ASN A 502 -37.79 29.74 -40.61
N ILE A 503 -38.05 28.90 -39.61
CA ILE A 503 -37.46 28.92 -38.28
C ILE A 503 -36.68 27.62 -38.03
N ARG A 504 -35.60 27.68 -37.25
CA ARG A 504 -34.83 26.49 -36.88
C ARG A 504 -35.54 25.69 -35.79
N VAL A 505 -36.03 24.52 -36.15
CA VAL A 505 -36.73 23.60 -35.24
C VAL A 505 -35.84 22.38 -34.97
N ALA A 506 -35.63 22.05 -33.70
CA ALA A 506 -34.93 20.84 -33.30
C ALA A 506 -35.72 19.58 -33.69
N SER A 507 -35.01 18.52 -34.11
CA SER A 507 -35.61 17.25 -34.54
C SER A 507 -36.58 16.70 -33.50
N TYR A 508 -37.76 16.27 -33.97
CA TYR A 508 -38.80 15.68 -33.11
C TYR A 508 -38.30 14.43 -32.38
N LEU A 509 -37.65 13.50 -33.09
CA LEU A 509 -37.10 12.29 -32.50
C LEU A 509 -36.04 12.60 -31.44
N ALA A 510 -35.16 13.58 -31.71
CA ALA A 510 -34.16 14.04 -30.74
C ALA A 510 -34.77 14.72 -29.50
N SER A 511 -35.95 15.33 -29.65
CA SER A 511 -36.65 16.11 -28.61
C SER A 511 -37.63 15.28 -27.77
N GLN A 512 -37.83 13.99 -28.10
CA GLN A 512 -38.61 13.04 -27.31
C GLN A 512 -37.73 12.27 -26.30
N GLU A 513 -36.43 12.11 -26.58
CA GLU A 513 -35.48 11.49 -25.63
C GLU A 513 -35.19 12.46 -24.45
N PRO A 514 -35.47 12.11 -23.17
CA PRO A 514 -35.44 13.06 -22.06
C PRO A 514 -34.08 13.74 -21.85
N GLU A 515 -32.98 12.98 -21.95
CA GLU A 515 -31.62 13.45 -21.71
C GLU A 515 -31.15 14.41 -22.81
N ARG A 516 -31.46 14.11 -24.09
CA ARG A 516 -31.19 15.01 -25.22
C ARG A 516 -32.04 16.28 -25.12
N LYS A 517 -33.31 16.17 -24.73
CA LYS A 517 -34.21 17.31 -24.49
C LYS A 517 -33.68 18.22 -23.37
N SER A 518 -33.14 17.62 -22.30
CA SER A 518 -32.48 18.33 -21.21
C SER A 518 -31.23 19.09 -21.71
N LEU A 519 -30.32 18.40 -22.41
CA LEU A 519 -29.13 19.02 -23.01
C LEU A 519 -29.49 20.19 -23.93
N TYR A 520 -30.46 20.00 -24.82
CA TYR A 520 -30.90 21.04 -25.76
C TYR A 520 -31.45 22.28 -25.01
N ARG A 521 -32.22 22.08 -23.94
CA ARG A 521 -32.68 23.17 -23.08
C ARG A 521 -31.53 23.91 -22.39
N GLN A 522 -30.51 23.18 -21.90
CA GLN A 522 -29.33 23.79 -21.25
C GLN A 522 -28.41 24.54 -22.23
N LEU A 523 -28.27 24.04 -23.46
CA LEU A 523 -27.57 24.74 -24.54
C LEU A 523 -28.26 26.06 -24.90
N GLY A 524 -29.60 26.10 -24.84
CA GLY A 524 -30.40 27.31 -25.08
C GLY A 524 -31.54 27.16 -26.10
N VAL A 525 -31.90 25.93 -26.49
CA VAL A 525 -33.08 25.68 -27.33
C VAL A 525 -34.33 26.12 -26.58
N SER A 526 -35.09 27.01 -27.21
CA SER A 526 -36.20 27.72 -26.57
C SER A 526 -37.52 27.00 -26.76
N GLN A 527 -38.35 27.04 -25.71
CA GLN A 527 -39.73 26.53 -25.74
C GLN A 527 -40.65 27.66 -26.23
N THR A 528 -41.14 27.56 -27.46
CA THR A 528 -42.02 28.59 -28.06
C THR A 528 -43.41 28.54 -27.45
N LYS A 529 -44.01 29.71 -27.20
CA LYS A 529 -45.43 29.83 -26.78
C LYS A 529 -46.36 29.96 -27.97
N VAL A 530 -47.60 29.53 -27.82
CA VAL A 530 -48.61 29.62 -28.91
C VAL A 530 -48.83 31.08 -29.37
N ILE A 531 -48.66 32.05 -28.48
CA ILE A 531 -48.74 33.49 -28.80
C ILE A 531 -47.59 33.94 -29.70
N GLU A 532 -46.36 33.49 -29.42
CA GLU A 532 -45.16 33.83 -30.20
C GLU A 532 -45.22 33.18 -31.58
N VAL A 533 -45.66 31.91 -31.66
CA VAL A 533 -45.91 31.21 -32.94
C VAL A 533 -46.98 31.94 -33.75
N ARG A 534 -48.09 32.36 -33.12
CA ARG A 534 -49.14 33.14 -33.80
C ARG A 534 -48.61 34.48 -34.32
N GLN A 535 -47.71 35.14 -33.60
CA GLN A 535 -47.09 36.37 -34.08
C GLN A 535 -46.19 36.09 -35.30
N MET A 536 -45.29 35.11 -35.23
CA MET A 536 -44.44 34.70 -36.37
C MET A 536 -45.27 34.30 -37.61
N ILE A 537 -46.41 33.63 -37.38
CA ILE A 537 -47.41 33.31 -38.41
C ILE A 537 -47.98 34.60 -39.01
N LEU A 538 -48.49 35.53 -38.20
CA LEU A 538 -49.06 36.79 -38.66
C LEU A 538 -48.02 37.62 -39.46
N ASP A 539 -46.79 37.73 -38.95
CA ASP A 539 -45.68 38.39 -39.60
C ASP A 539 -45.35 37.74 -40.97
N SER A 540 -45.48 36.42 -41.09
CA SER A 540 -45.33 35.69 -42.37
C SER A 540 -46.52 35.88 -43.34
N PHE A 541 -47.71 36.19 -42.83
CA PHE A 541 -48.94 36.39 -43.61
C PHE A 541 -49.24 37.86 -43.95
N GLU A 542 -48.47 38.84 -43.46
CA GLU A 542 -48.56 40.22 -43.95
C GLU A 542 -48.20 40.34 -45.45
N CYS A 543 -47.57 39.31 -46.03
CA CYS A 543 -47.55 39.06 -47.46
C CYS A 543 -48.61 38.02 -47.89
N SER A 544 -49.80 38.52 -48.24
CA SER A 544 -50.92 37.87 -48.97
C SER A 544 -51.94 37.01 -48.18
N GLY A 545 -53.22 37.36 -48.37
CA GLY A 545 -54.40 36.50 -48.21
C GLY A 545 -55.33 36.65 -49.43
N PRO A 546 -56.65 36.30 -49.41
CA PRO A 546 -57.43 35.76 -48.29
C PRO A 546 -58.50 34.65 -48.60
N LYS A 547 -59.03 33.99 -47.54
CA LYS A 547 -60.42 33.44 -47.30
C LYS A 547 -61.12 32.45 -48.28
N SER A 548 -61.63 31.30 -47.75
CA SER A 548 -63.11 31.00 -47.61
C SER A 548 -63.49 29.56 -47.13
N ASP A 549 -64.34 29.49 -46.09
CA ASP A 549 -65.46 28.57 -45.68
C ASP A 549 -65.72 27.10 -46.17
N VAL A 550 -66.36 26.32 -45.26
CA VAL A 550 -67.49 25.32 -45.42
C VAL A 550 -67.30 23.83 -44.98
N LYS A 551 -67.90 23.52 -43.80
CA LYS A 551 -68.74 22.36 -43.34
C LYS A 551 -68.30 20.87 -43.33
N SER A 552 -69.01 20.15 -42.44
CA SER A 552 -68.97 18.75 -41.98
C SER A 552 -69.93 17.80 -42.72
N ASP A 553 -69.80 16.47 -42.48
CA ASP A 553 -70.92 15.56 -42.16
C ASP A 553 -70.40 14.19 -41.61
N ALA A 554 -71.27 13.38 -40.98
CA ALA A 554 -70.94 12.11 -40.31
C ALA A 554 -72.10 11.09 -40.39
N GLN A 555 -71.83 9.77 -40.36
CA GLN A 555 -72.84 8.74 -40.03
C GLN A 555 -72.30 7.35 -39.63
N SER A 556 -73.21 6.47 -39.18
CA SER A 556 -73.04 5.29 -38.31
C SER A 556 -73.21 3.92 -39.00
N ASP A 557 -73.08 2.80 -38.26
CA ASP A 557 -74.18 1.81 -38.03
C ASP A 557 -73.76 0.54 -37.21
N ALA A 558 -74.74 -0.32 -36.84
CA ALA A 558 -74.63 -1.49 -35.92
C ALA A 558 -75.59 -2.64 -36.38
N ALA A 559 -75.87 -3.76 -35.71
CA ALA A 559 -75.61 -4.32 -34.35
C ALA A 559 -75.81 -5.88 -34.38
N ASN A 560 -75.60 -6.62 -33.27
CA ASN A 560 -76.49 -7.72 -32.78
C ASN A 560 -75.98 -8.50 -31.53
N ASP A 561 -76.94 -8.99 -30.72
CA ASP A 561 -76.79 -9.80 -29.48
C ASP A 561 -77.18 -11.29 -29.68
N ASP A 562 -76.75 -12.18 -28.77
CA ASP A 562 -77.47 -13.43 -28.42
C ASP A 562 -77.07 -13.97 -27.02
N TYR A 563 -78.01 -14.53 -26.24
CA TYR A 563 -77.82 -14.96 -24.83
C TYR A 563 -77.74 -16.49 -24.64
N PRO A 564 -76.80 -17.03 -23.83
CA PRO A 564 -76.79 -18.44 -23.39
C PRO A 564 -76.98 -18.68 -21.87
N THR A 565 -77.55 -19.85 -21.51
CA THR A 565 -77.67 -20.37 -20.12
C THR A 565 -76.58 -21.40 -19.76
N VAL A 566 -76.40 -21.69 -18.46
CA VAL A 566 -75.23 -22.40 -17.90
C VAL A 566 -75.34 -23.93 -17.84
N GLY A 567 -74.21 -24.60 -18.09
CA GLY A 567 -73.95 -26.00 -17.76
C GLY A 567 -72.74 -26.15 -16.83
N ALA A 568 -72.74 -27.15 -15.95
CA ALA A 568 -71.75 -27.31 -14.89
C ALA A 568 -70.33 -27.58 -15.42
N SER A 569 -69.41 -26.66 -15.15
CA SER A 569 -67.98 -26.78 -15.43
C SER A 569 -67.18 -25.98 -14.39
N GLU A 570 -65.91 -26.31 -14.18
CA GLU A 570 -64.94 -25.53 -13.39
C GLU A 570 -64.47 -24.26 -14.15
N THR A 571 -65.19 -23.89 -15.20
CA THR A 571 -64.91 -22.76 -16.08
C THR A 571 -66.10 -21.81 -16.10
N LEU A 572 -65.84 -20.53 -16.36
CA LEU A 572 -66.89 -19.58 -16.72
C LEU A 572 -67.63 -20.12 -17.95
N SER A 573 -68.96 -20.04 -17.97
CA SER A 573 -69.71 -20.40 -19.15
C SER A 573 -69.22 -19.59 -20.35
N ASN A 574 -69.26 -20.17 -21.56
CA ASN A 574 -68.83 -19.47 -22.77
C ASN A 574 -69.53 -18.10 -22.94
N ALA A 575 -70.75 -17.97 -22.42
CA ALA A 575 -71.47 -16.71 -22.25
C ALA A 575 -70.71 -15.67 -21.40
N LEU A 576 -70.42 -16.01 -20.14
CA LEU A 576 -69.78 -15.08 -19.20
C LEU A 576 -68.31 -14.82 -19.56
N ASP A 577 -67.62 -15.82 -20.11
CA ASP A 577 -66.27 -15.69 -20.65
C ASP A 577 -66.26 -14.75 -21.88
N TYR A 578 -67.23 -14.88 -22.79
CA TYR A 578 -67.39 -13.96 -23.92
C TYR A 578 -67.71 -12.53 -23.45
N VAL A 579 -68.66 -12.35 -22.52
CA VAL A 579 -69.01 -11.03 -21.96
C VAL A 579 -67.80 -10.40 -21.25
N SER A 580 -67.08 -11.14 -20.40
CA SER A 580 -65.86 -10.62 -19.73
C SER A 580 -64.70 -10.30 -20.69
N LYS A 581 -64.74 -10.76 -21.93
CA LYS A 581 -63.74 -10.44 -22.98
C LYS A 581 -64.18 -9.32 -23.92
N HIS A 582 -65.46 -9.29 -24.32
CA HIS A 582 -65.98 -8.44 -25.40
C HIS A 582 -67.01 -7.38 -24.97
N HIS A 583 -67.69 -7.56 -23.84
CA HIS A 583 -68.72 -6.65 -23.30
C HIS A 583 -68.49 -6.38 -21.81
N LYS A 584 -67.26 -5.95 -21.50
CA LYS A 584 -66.75 -5.80 -20.13
C LYS A 584 -67.59 -4.84 -19.29
N ASP A 585 -68.05 -3.74 -19.88
CA ASP A 585 -68.96 -2.76 -19.29
C ASP A 585 -70.24 -3.39 -18.71
N LYS A 586 -70.81 -4.39 -19.39
CA LYS A 586 -72.04 -5.08 -18.96
C LYS A 586 -71.79 -6.23 -17.97
N PHE A 587 -70.54 -6.62 -17.74
CA PHE A 587 -70.21 -7.83 -16.98
C PHE A 587 -70.73 -7.81 -15.53
N LEU A 588 -70.58 -6.69 -14.80
CA LEU A 588 -71.04 -6.61 -13.41
C LEU A 588 -72.57 -6.66 -13.28
N GLY A 589 -73.31 -6.01 -14.19
CA GLY A 589 -74.78 -6.06 -14.20
C GLY A 589 -75.32 -7.45 -14.56
N ILE A 590 -74.70 -8.13 -15.53
CA ILE A 590 -75.05 -9.52 -15.87
C ILE A 590 -74.70 -10.47 -14.73
N LEU A 591 -73.54 -10.30 -14.09
CA LEU A 591 -73.12 -11.10 -12.95
C LEU A 591 -74.06 -10.92 -11.75
N GLU A 592 -74.53 -9.70 -11.46
CA GLU A 592 -75.51 -9.41 -10.41
C GLU A 592 -76.86 -10.10 -10.69
N HIS A 593 -77.41 -9.92 -11.89
CA HIS A 593 -78.66 -10.56 -12.31
C HIS A 593 -78.60 -12.09 -12.19
N LEU A 594 -77.49 -12.70 -12.61
CA LEU A 594 -77.29 -14.14 -12.51
C LEU A 594 -76.95 -14.61 -11.09
N TRP A 595 -76.40 -13.75 -10.22
CA TRP A 595 -75.99 -14.14 -8.86
C TRP A 595 -77.16 -14.63 -8.01
N VAL A 596 -78.36 -14.09 -8.24
CA VAL A 596 -79.61 -14.51 -7.58
C VAL A 596 -79.92 -15.99 -7.83
N PHE A 597 -79.58 -16.51 -9.02
CA PHE A 597 -79.89 -17.88 -9.45
C PHE A 597 -78.68 -18.82 -9.30
N GLU A 598 -77.49 -18.34 -9.63
CA GLU A 598 -76.27 -19.16 -9.78
C GLU A 598 -75.27 -18.99 -8.64
N GLY A 599 -75.34 -17.89 -7.87
CA GLY A 599 -74.42 -17.60 -6.76
C GLY A 599 -74.25 -18.76 -5.76
N PRO A 600 -75.33 -19.41 -5.28
CA PRO A 600 -75.22 -20.58 -4.38
C PRO A 600 -74.55 -21.81 -5.00
N ALA A 601 -74.47 -21.91 -6.33
CA ALA A 601 -73.74 -22.95 -7.04
C ALA A 601 -72.26 -22.54 -7.25
N ILE A 602 -72.01 -21.29 -7.65
CA ILE A 602 -70.65 -20.71 -7.77
C ILE A 602 -69.89 -20.85 -6.46
N LEU A 603 -70.52 -20.54 -5.32
CA LEU A 603 -69.93 -20.65 -3.98
C LEU A 603 -69.54 -22.09 -3.56
N LYS A 604 -70.05 -23.12 -4.23
CA LYS A 604 -69.65 -24.52 -3.99
C LYS A 604 -68.41 -24.92 -4.79
N CYS A 605 -67.90 -24.05 -5.68
CA CYS A 605 -66.70 -24.27 -6.48
C CYS A 605 -65.63 -23.22 -6.15
N PRO A 606 -64.70 -23.49 -5.20
CA PRO A 606 -63.65 -22.54 -4.81
C PRO A 606 -62.76 -22.09 -5.98
N ALA A 607 -62.50 -22.98 -6.95
CA ALA A 607 -61.73 -22.67 -8.16
C ALA A 607 -62.43 -21.60 -9.02
N LEU A 608 -63.76 -21.69 -9.20
CA LEU A 608 -64.53 -20.71 -9.96
C LEU A 608 -64.61 -19.36 -9.21
N VAL A 609 -64.77 -19.37 -7.89
CA VAL A 609 -64.72 -18.15 -7.05
C VAL A 609 -63.36 -17.47 -7.17
N SER A 610 -62.26 -18.23 -7.06
CA SER A 610 -60.89 -17.72 -7.24
C SER A 610 -60.69 -17.13 -8.64
N LYS A 611 -61.17 -17.82 -9.68
CA LYS A 611 -61.12 -17.34 -11.07
C LYS A 611 -61.88 -16.03 -11.27
N ILE A 612 -63.06 -15.87 -10.68
CA ILE A 612 -63.85 -14.62 -10.75
C ILE A 612 -63.14 -13.49 -9.99
N LYS A 613 -62.56 -13.77 -8.82
CA LYS A 613 -61.77 -12.81 -8.03
C LYS A 613 -60.57 -12.25 -8.80
N GLY A 614 -59.85 -13.11 -9.53
CA GLY A 614 -58.71 -12.76 -10.37
C GLY A 614 -59.05 -12.20 -11.75
N LEU A 615 -60.33 -11.94 -12.07
CA LEU A 615 -60.69 -11.37 -13.38
C LEU A 615 -60.18 -9.92 -13.51
N PRO A 616 -59.64 -9.54 -14.70
CA PRO A 616 -59.32 -8.15 -15.00
C PRO A 616 -60.54 -7.22 -14.94
N ALA A 617 -60.54 -6.31 -13.98
CA ALA A 617 -61.50 -5.21 -13.82
C ALA A 617 -61.25 -4.03 -14.80
N LEU A 618 -60.57 -4.29 -15.92
CA LEU A 618 -60.36 -3.31 -16.99
C LEU A 618 -61.74 -2.89 -17.55
N THR A 619 -61.96 -1.58 -17.66
CA THR A 619 -63.26 -0.91 -17.93
C THR A 619 -64.36 -1.11 -16.87
N LEU A 620 -64.18 -1.98 -15.88
CA LEU A 620 -65.11 -2.18 -14.74
C LEU A 620 -64.81 -1.27 -13.54
N CYS A 621 -63.64 -0.64 -13.50
CA CYS A 621 -63.29 0.35 -12.50
C CYS A 621 -62.97 1.70 -13.14
N SER A 622 -62.84 2.75 -12.32
CA SER A 622 -62.54 4.12 -12.77
C SER A 622 -61.20 4.25 -13.49
N VAL A 623 -60.25 3.33 -13.24
CA VAL A 623 -58.86 3.38 -13.71
C VAL A 623 -58.68 2.48 -14.94
N ASP A 624 -57.98 2.97 -15.97
CA ASP A 624 -57.72 2.23 -17.22
C ASP A 624 -56.59 1.18 -17.11
N SER A 625 -56.14 0.87 -15.89
CA SER A 625 -55.14 -0.18 -15.61
C SER A 625 -55.80 -1.52 -15.31
N SER A 626 -55.25 -2.62 -15.86
CA SER A 626 -55.75 -3.98 -15.60
C SER A 626 -55.46 -4.42 -14.16
N ARG A 627 -56.45 -4.28 -13.28
CA ARG A 627 -56.44 -4.74 -11.87
C ARG A 627 -57.32 -5.98 -11.71
N GLU A 628 -57.07 -6.82 -10.70
CA GLU A 628 -57.99 -7.91 -10.36
C GLU A 628 -59.26 -7.38 -9.66
N LEU A 629 -60.41 -8.02 -9.88
CA LEU A 629 -61.68 -7.65 -9.24
C LEU A 629 -61.56 -7.60 -7.71
N GLN A 630 -60.86 -8.54 -7.09
CA GLN A 630 -60.70 -8.62 -5.63
C GLN A 630 -59.89 -7.47 -4.98
N ILE A 631 -59.16 -6.66 -5.77
CA ILE A 631 -58.44 -5.48 -5.27
C ILE A 631 -59.12 -4.16 -5.67
N THR A 632 -60.36 -4.22 -6.15
CA THR A 632 -61.21 -3.04 -6.42
C THR A 632 -62.04 -2.65 -5.21
N TRP A 633 -62.61 -1.44 -5.25
CA TRP A 633 -63.35 -0.84 -4.15
C TRP A 633 -64.81 -0.53 -4.50
N PHE A 634 -65.70 -0.72 -3.54
CA PHE A 634 -67.10 -0.36 -3.70
C PHE A 634 -67.28 1.18 -3.62
N PRO A 635 -67.98 1.81 -4.59
CA PRO A 635 -68.06 3.26 -4.78
C PRO A 635 -69.01 4.00 -3.79
N SER A 636 -68.92 3.71 -2.48
CA SER A 636 -69.78 4.31 -1.46
C SER A 636 -69.56 5.82 -1.32
N ASN A 637 -70.60 6.54 -0.91
CA ASN A 637 -70.53 8.01 -0.78
C ASN A 637 -69.50 8.46 0.27
N HIS A 638 -69.32 7.68 1.35
CA HIS A 638 -68.31 7.95 2.38
C HIS A 638 -66.89 7.70 1.88
N LEU A 639 -66.61 6.57 1.21
CA LEU A 639 -65.27 6.33 0.66
C LEU A 639 -64.91 7.37 -0.42
N LYS A 640 -65.87 7.75 -1.28
CA LYS A 640 -65.70 8.84 -2.25
C LYS A 640 -65.35 10.18 -1.60
N SER A 641 -65.89 10.51 -0.42
CA SER A 641 -65.49 11.73 0.28
C SER A 641 -64.07 11.64 0.85
N TYR A 642 -63.68 10.50 1.43
CA TYR A 642 -62.29 10.31 1.90
C TYR A 642 -61.26 10.37 0.75
N VAL A 643 -61.54 9.75 -0.40
CA VAL A 643 -60.66 9.84 -1.58
C VAL A 643 -60.49 11.29 -2.03
N ARG A 644 -61.56 12.09 -2.11
CA ARG A 644 -61.46 13.53 -2.47
C ARG A 644 -60.67 14.37 -1.45
N ASN A 645 -60.70 13.97 -0.17
CA ASN A 645 -59.93 14.64 0.87
C ASN A 645 -58.42 14.38 0.72
N PHE A 646 -58.02 13.15 0.38
CA PHE A 646 -56.60 12.75 0.31
C PHE A 646 -55.99 12.76 -1.10
N MET A 647 -56.79 12.80 -2.18
CA MET A 647 -56.33 12.82 -3.58
C MET A 647 -56.83 14.06 -4.32
N GLU A 648 -56.04 14.59 -5.26
CA GLU A 648 -56.47 15.61 -6.22
C GLU A 648 -57.18 15.01 -7.44
N HIS A 649 -56.80 13.81 -7.85
CA HIS A 649 -57.40 13.05 -8.94
C HIS A 649 -58.18 11.85 -8.37
N PRO A 650 -59.43 12.04 -7.89
CA PRO A 650 -60.19 10.97 -7.23
C PRO A 650 -60.64 9.84 -8.18
N ASP A 651 -60.65 10.10 -9.48
CA ASP A 651 -61.04 9.13 -10.52
C ASP A 651 -59.95 8.04 -10.72
N GLU A 652 -58.72 8.30 -10.26
CA GLU A 652 -57.59 7.37 -10.27
C GLU A 652 -57.61 6.35 -9.13
N PHE A 653 -58.57 6.48 -8.21
CA PHE A 653 -58.81 5.45 -7.20
C PHE A 653 -59.65 4.31 -7.81
N PRO A 654 -59.31 3.02 -7.55
CA PRO A 654 -59.94 1.85 -8.17
C PRO A 654 -61.36 1.53 -7.64
N PHE A 655 -62.26 2.51 -7.67
CA PHE A 655 -63.69 2.31 -7.49
C PHE A 655 -64.30 1.56 -8.67
N LEU A 656 -65.26 0.67 -8.40
CA LEU A 656 -66.06 0.03 -9.44
C LEU A 656 -67.03 1.02 -10.10
N LYS A 657 -67.18 0.90 -11.43
CA LYS A 657 -68.22 1.53 -12.23
C LYS A 657 -69.50 0.70 -12.06
N LEU A 658 -70.44 1.22 -11.28
CA LEU A 658 -71.78 0.66 -11.04
C LEU A 658 -72.83 1.68 -11.51
N ASP A 659 -74.01 1.20 -11.89
CA ASP A 659 -75.14 2.05 -12.31
C ASP A 659 -75.51 3.11 -11.26
N GLU A 660 -76.14 4.20 -11.68
CA GLU A 660 -76.57 5.30 -10.80
C GLU A 660 -77.74 4.89 -9.86
N GLU A 661 -77.39 4.26 -8.76
CA GLU A 661 -78.31 3.92 -7.67
C GLU A 661 -78.59 5.12 -6.77
N LYS A 662 -79.88 5.41 -6.52
CA LYS A 662 -80.31 6.55 -5.67
C LYS A 662 -79.79 6.50 -4.24
N ASP A 663 -79.58 5.30 -3.71
CA ASP A 663 -78.86 5.06 -2.46
C ASP A 663 -77.90 3.87 -2.66
N ILE A 664 -76.64 4.20 -2.97
CA ILE A 664 -75.60 3.22 -3.23
C ILE A 664 -75.19 2.41 -1.99
N ASN A 665 -75.47 2.91 -0.78
CA ASN A 665 -75.22 2.18 0.47
C ASN A 665 -76.31 1.14 0.72
N LEU A 666 -77.58 1.49 0.41
CA LEU A 666 -78.68 0.51 0.42
C LEU A 666 -78.44 -0.56 -0.65
N ALA A 667 -78.02 -0.16 -1.86
CA ALA A 667 -77.67 -1.07 -2.94
C ALA A 667 -76.50 -2.01 -2.58
N LEU A 668 -75.53 -1.58 -1.76
CA LEU A 668 -74.49 -2.47 -1.23
C LEU A 668 -75.07 -3.60 -0.35
N ALA A 669 -76.11 -3.32 0.41
CA ALA A 669 -76.73 -4.30 1.32
C ALA A 669 -77.70 -5.25 0.60
N SER A 670 -78.39 -4.78 -0.45
CA SER A 670 -79.45 -5.53 -1.15
C SER A 670 -79.03 -6.16 -2.48
N LYS A 671 -78.30 -5.42 -3.32
CA LYS A 671 -77.97 -5.76 -4.72
C LYS A 671 -76.53 -6.27 -4.86
N TRP A 672 -75.57 -5.48 -4.36
CA TRP A 672 -74.14 -5.70 -4.57
C TRP A 672 -73.43 -6.44 -3.43
N ALA A 673 -74.17 -6.99 -2.46
CA ALA A 673 -73.62 -7.62 -1.25
C ALA A 673 -72.68 -8.81 -1.55
N PHE A 674 -72.82 -9.45 -2.71
CA PHE A 674 -71.96 -10.55 -3.14
C PHE A 674 -70.55 -10.11 -3.54
N LEU A 675 -70.40 -8.90 -4.11
CA LEU A 675 -69.10 -8.35 -4.49
C LEU A 675 -68.16 -8.31 -3.27
N THR A 676 -68.70 -7.83 -2.14
CA THR A 676 -67.93 -7.62 -0.91
C THR A 676 -67.85 -8.85 -0.01
N LYS A 677 -68.90 -9.67 0.08
CA LYS A 677 -68.91 -10.88 0.92
C LYS A 677 -68.24 -12.09 0.26
N ASN A 678 -68.22 -12.16 -1.07
CA ASN A 678 -67.84 -13.38 -1.79
C ASN A 678 -66.72 -13.16 -2.81
N LEU A 679 -66.70 -12.01 -3.50
CA LEU A 679 -65.72 -11.71 -4.56
C LEU A 679 -64.59 -10.77 -4.14
N GLY A 680 -64.46 -10.49 -2.83
CA GLY A 680 -63.30 -9.80 -2.24
C GLY A 680 -63.26 -8.28 -2.41
N VAL A 681 -64.22 -7.67 -3.11
CA VAL A 681 -64.27 -6.21 -3.33
C VAL A 681 -64.27 -5.47 -1.98
N LYS A 682 -63.32 -4.56 -1.78
CA LYS A 682 -63.12 -3.86 -0.51
C LYS A 682 -64.13 -2.71 -0.36
N TRP A 683 -64.56 -2.41 0.87
CA TRP A 683 -65.61 -1.40 1.14
C TRP A 683 -65.54 -0.69 2.50
N LYS A 684 -64.55 -1.03 3.34
CA LYS A 684 -64.40 -0.49 4.69
C LYS A 684 -63.40 0.67 4.72
N TYR A 685 -63.50 1.51 5.75
CA TYR A 685 -62.51 2.58 6.02
C TYR A 685 -61.43 2.08 7.00
N ASP A 686 -60.56 1.20 6.50
CA ASP A 686 -59.49 0.52 7.23
C ASP A 686 -58.08 0.95 6.75
N LEU A 687 -57.01 0.36 7.30
CA LEU A 687 -55.64 0.63 6.87
C LEU A 687 -55.43 0.25 5.40
N SER A 688 -55.94 -0.91 4.98
CA SER A 688 -56.02 -1.36 3.58
C SER A 688 -56.54 -0.27 2.62
N PHE A 689 -57.54 0.53 3.02
CA PHE A 689 -58.05 1.65 2.22
C PHE A 689 -57.06 2.81 2.11
N LEU A 690 -56.46 3.24 3.22
CA LEU A 690 -55.48 4.34 3.22
C LEU A 690 -54.22 3.99 2.43
N LEU A 691 -53.77 2.74 2.50
CA LEU A 691 -52.65 2.25 1.69
C LEU A 691 -52.99 2.23 0.20
N GLU A 692 -54.22 1.90 -0.22
CA GLU A 692 -54.59 1.97 -1.64
C GLU A 692 -54.70 3.42 -2.14
N ILE A 693 -55.10 4.38 -1.29
CA ILE A 693 -55.03 5.81 -1.61
C ILE A 693 -53.56 6.19 -1.86
N LEU A 694 -52.64 5.83 -0.96
CA LEU A 694 -51.22 6.13 -1.10
C LEU A 694 -50.60 5.45 -2.34
N LYS A 695 -50.96 4.19 -2.63
CA LYS A 695 -50.60 3.48 -3.87
C LYS A 695 -51.08 4.19 -5.13
N SER A 696 -52.30 4.72 -5.10
CA SER A 696 -52.91 5.41 -6.23
C SER A 696 -52.25 6.77 -6.46
N ILE A 697 -51.93 7.53 -5.40
CA ILE A 697 -51.13 8.76 -5.48
C ILE A 697 -49.74 8.45 -6.06
N ARG A 698 -49.01 7.44 -5.54
CA ARG A 698 -47.69 7.05 -6.05
C ARG A 698 -47.71 6.76 -7.55
N ARG A 699 -48.66 5.95 -8.00
CA ARG A 699 -48.80 5.58 -9.43
C ARG A 699 -49.08 6.78 -10.35
N HIS A 700 -49.79 7.79 -9.84
CA HIS A 700 -50.13 8.99 -10.62
C HIS A 700 -49.13 10.15 -10.45
N SER A 701 -48.18 10.04 -9.52
CA SER A 701 -47.31 11.16 -9.11
C SER A 701 -46.23 11.58 -10.12
N GLY A 702 -45.99 10.79 -11.17
CA GLY A 702 -45.17 11.19 -12.33
C GLY A 702 -43.80 11.77 -11.94
N THR A 703 -43.48 12.96 -12.46
CA THR A 703 -42.25 13.69 -12.15
C THR A 703 -42.41 14.79 -11.10
N ALA A 704 -43.63 15.07 -10.61
CA ALA A 704 -43.89 16.10 -9.59
C ALA A 704 -45.26 15.95 -8.91
N LEU A 705 -45.31 16.15 -7.59
CA LEU A 705 -46.54 16.40 -6.84
C LEU A 705 -46.78 17.90 -6.66
N SER A 706 -48.05 18.31 -6.68
CA SER A 706 -48.47 19.68 -6.33
C SER A 706 -48.31 19.93 -4.82
N SER A 707 -48.18 21.20 -4.40
CA SER A 707 -48.10 21.55 -2.98
C SER A 707 -49.33 21.06 -2.18
N SER A 708 -50.53 21.11 -2.75
CA SER A 708 -51.73 20.64 -2.06
C SER A 708 -51.82 19.11 -2.01
N GLN A 709 -51.34 18.37 -3.02
CA GLN A 709 -51.22 16.91 -2.93
C GLN A 709 -50.16 16.48 -1.91
N ILE A 710 -49.08 17.23 -1.72
CA ILE A 710 -48.07 16.98 -0.68
C ILE A 710 -48.70 17.13 0.73
N GLU A 711 -49.41 18.22 1.00
CA GLU A 711 -50.11 18.41 2.27
C GLU A 711 -51.14 17.29 2.55
N LYS A 712 -51.83 16.81 1.51
CA LYS A 712 -52.75 15.66 1.60
C LYS A 712 -52.02 14.35 1.90
N VAL A 713 -50.82 14.12 1.37
CA VAL A 713 -49.97 12.95 1.68
C VAL A 713 -49.53 12.99 3.14
N LEU A 714 -49.15 14.16 3.67
CA LEU A 714 -48.82 14.32 5.09
C LEU A 714 -50.02 14.04 6.01
N ALA A 715 -51.22 14.52 5.64
CA ALA A 715 -52.45 14.20 6.37
C ALA A 715 -52.78 12.70 6.30
N LEU A 716 -52.50 12.06 5.16
CA LEU A 716 -52.68 10.61 4.97
C LEU A 716 -51.70 9.80 5.83
N TYR A 717 -50.42 10.20 5.94
CA TYR A 717 -49.46 9.54 6.84
C TYR A 717 -49.86 9.65 8.32
N ALA A 718 -50.29 10.82 8.79
CA ALA A 718 -50.81 10.95 10.16
C ALA A 718 -52.03 10.03 10.40
N THR A 719 -52.98 9.99 9.46
CA THR A 719 -54.16 9.12 9.55
C THR A 719 -53.80 7.62 9.47
N ILE A 720 -52.76 7.27 8.72
CA ILE A 720 -52.18 5.92 8.71
C ILE A 720 -51.60 5.61 10.09
N GLY A 721 -50.79 6.51 10.67
CA GLY A 721 -50.20 6.39 12.01
C GLY A 721 -51.24 6.16 13.11
N GLU A 722 -52.36 6.89 13.10
CA GLU A 722 -53.48 6.65 14.03
C GLU A 722 -54.10 5.25 13.89
N LYS A 723 -54.30 4.77 12.65
CA LYS A 723 -54.93 3.47 12.39
C LYS A 723 -53.99 2.28 12.49
N PHE A 724 -52.69 2.48 12.29
CA PHE A 724 -51.69 1.42 12.26
C PHE A 724 -51.74 0.55 13.53
N PRO A 725 -51.59 1.07 14.77
CA PRO A 725 -51.57 0.24 15.97
C PRO A 725 -52.88 -0.52 16.19
N LEU A 726 -54.01 0.05 15.74
CA LEU A 726 -55.37 -0.49 15.86
C LEU A 726 -55.74 -1.55 14.78
N SER A 727 -54.86 -1.78 13.80
CA SER A 727 -55.13 -2.67 12.65
C SER A 727 -54.76 -4.13 12.92
N THR A 728 -55.24 -5.03 12.05
CA THR A 728 -54.94 -6.47 12.14
C THR A 728 -53.47 -6.76 11.84
N ILE A 729 -52.97 -7.93 12.25
CA ILE A 729 -51.59 -8.36 11.95
C ILE A 729 -51.37 -8.42 10.42
N GLU A 730 -52.31 -9.01 9.68
CA GLU A 730 -52.26 -9.11 8.21
C GLU A 730 -52.24 -7.73 7.51
N ASP A 731 -53.02 -6.75 8.02
CA ASP A 731 -53.00 -5.38 7.48
C ASP A 731 -51.67 -4.66 7.81
N LYS A 732 -51.07 -4.94 8.98
CA LYS A 732 -49.76 -4.39 9.38
C LYS A 732 -48.62 -4.96 8.52
N GLU A 733 -48.60 -6.27 8.29
CA GLU A 733 -47.63 -6.92 7.41
C GLU A 733 -47.71 -6.35 5.97
N GLN A 734 -48.92 -6.22 5.41
CA GLN A 734 -49.13 -5.57 4.10
C GLN A 734 -48.72 -4.10 4.06
N ALA A 735 -48.76 -3.40 5.20
CA ALA A 735 -48.28 -2.03 5.32
C ALA A 735 -46.74 -1.99 5.32
N LEU A 736 -46.09 -2.82 6.14
CA LEU A 736 -44.63 -2.93 6.23
C LEU A 736 -44.02 -3.31 4.88
N ASP A 737 -44.58 -4.32 4.20
CA ASP A 737 -44.15 -4.72 2.86
C ASP A 737 -44.26 -3.56 1.86
N PHE A 738 -45.34 -2.77 1.93
CA PHE A 738 -45.53 -1.64 1.03
C PHE A 738 -44.57 -0.47 1.33
N PHE A 739 -44.27 -0.20 2.60
CA PHE A 739 -43.25 0.79 2.96
C PHE A 739 -41.84 0.35 2.54
N ASN A 740 -41.53 -0.95 2.56
CA ASN A 740 -40.31 -1.52 1.99
C ASN A 740 -40.29 -1.51 0.44
N ASP A 741 -41.44 -1.49 -0.23
CA ASP A 741 -41.60 -1.34 -1.70
C ASP A 741 -41.57 0.13 -2.18
N SER A 742 -41.03 1.06 -1.39
CA SER A 742 -40.94 2.49 -1.70
C SER A 742 -42.23 3.31 -1.53
N ALA A 743 -42.80 3.33 -0.31
CA ALA A 743 -43.99 4.14 0.01
C ALA A 743 -43.72 5.36 0.91
N ILE A 744 -42.47 5.76 1.11
CA ILE A 744 -42.08 6.96 1.85
C ILE A 744 -41.82 8.10 0.87
N PHE A 745 -42.59 9.19 0.99
CA PHE A 745 -42.47 10.38 0.15
C PHE A 745 -41.77 11.51 0.88
N TYR A 746 -40.70 12.05 0.28
CA TYR A 746 -40.03 13.27 0.74
C TYR A 746 -39.51 14.09 -0.44
N ILE A 747 -38.94 15.27 -0.17
CA ILE A 747 -38.28 16.10 -1.18
C ILE A 747 -36.78 16.15 -0.89
N ASN A 748 -35.96 15.65 -1.83
CA ASN A 748 -34.50 15.76 -1.81
C ASN A 748 -34.05 16.82 -2.82
N ASP A 749 -33.40 17.89 -2.34
CA ASP A 749 -32.87 18.99 -3.18
C ASP A 749 -33.84 19.40 -4.32
N GLU A 750 -35.05 19.79 -3.91
CA GLU A 750 -36.18 20.24 -4.74
C GLU A 750 -36.83 19.16 -5.64
N LYS A 751 -36.34 17.91 -5.60
CA LYS A 751 -36.92 16.77 -6.33
C LYS A 751 -37.83 15.92 -5.44
N PRO A 752 -39.05 15.57 -5.87
CA PRO A 752 -39.90 14.62 -5.16
C PRO A 752 -39.34 13.19 -5.30
N VAL A 753 -39.18 12.49 -4.18
CA VAL A 753 -38.63 11.12 -4.12
C VAL A 753 -39.61 10.20 -3.40
N TRP A 754 -39.80 9.01 -3.97
CA TRP A 754 -40.43 7.88 -3.28
C TRP A 754 -39.34 6.84 -2.96
N THR A 755 -39.12 6.59 -1.68
CA THR A 755 -38.05 5.73 -1.16
C THR A 755 -38.62 4.69 -0.18
N ARG A 756 -37.80 3.67 0.13
CA ARG A 756 -38.15 2.52 0.96
C ARG A 756 -37.69 2.72 2.41
N SER A 757 -38.41 2.15 3.37
CA SER A 757 -38.07 2.22 4.80
C SER A 757 -36.65 1.77 5.12
N SER A 758 -36.13 0.74 4.43
CA SER A 758 -34.75 0.26 4.61
C SER A 758 -33.65 1.12 3.99
N SER A 759 -34.00 2.23 3.32
CA SER A 759 -33.05 3.24 2.82
C SER A 759 -33.28 4.61 3.47
N CYS A 760 -33.99 4.66 4.60
CA CYS A 760 -34.29 5.90 5.33
C CYS A 760 -33.67 5.91 6.73
N LEU A 761 -33.22 7.08 7.15
CA LEU A 761 -32.93 7.43 8.54
C LEU A 761 -33.68 8.73 8.87
N TRP A 762 -34.08 8.90 10.13
CA TRP A 762 -34.83 10.10 10.54
C TRP A 762 -33.92 11.33 10.48
N ALA A 763 -32.96 11.45 11.41
CA ALA A 763 -31.82 12.37 11.29
C ALA A 763 -30.55 11.64 10.83
N ALA A 764 -29.91 12.14 9.77
CA ALA A 764 -28.60 11.70 9.28
C ALA A 764 -27.85 12.86 8.59
N PRO A 765 -26.56 12.71 8.24
CA PRO A 765 -25.84 13.71 7.42
C PRO A 765 -26.54 13.92 6.07
N ARG A 766 -26.66 15.19 5.63
CA ARG A 766 -27.37 15.55 4.39
C ARG A 766 -26.83 14.87 3.13
N TYR A 767 -25.55 14.50 3.13
CA TYR A 767 -24.85 13.92 1.98
C TYR A 767 -24.48 12.44 2.19
N MET A 768 -25.20 11.75 3.08
CA MET A 768 -25.07 10.30 3.26
C MET A 768 -25.62 9.57 2.01
N VAL A 769 -24.84 8.64 1.47
CA VAL A 769 -25.14 7.91 0.23
C VAL A 769 -25.91 6.61 0.54
N SER A 770 -25.61 5.94 1.65
CA SER A 770 -26.26 4.69 2.04
C SER A 770 -27.71 4.82 2.51
N ALA A 771 -28.14 6.01 2.96
CA ALA A 771 -29.50 6.26 3.43
C ALA A 771 -29.96 7.74 3.32
N ASP A 772 -31.24 7.92 2.98
CA ASP A 772 -31.94 9.20 2.90
C ASP A 772 -32.25 9.76 4.32
N SER A 773 -31.93 11.04 4.61
CA SER A 773 -32.40 11.72 5.83
C SER A 773 -33.76 12.39 5.61
N ILE A 774 -34.82 11.87 6.24
CA ILE A 774 -36.21 12.28 5.95
C ILE A 774 -36.85 13.17 7.04
N GLY A 775 -36.35 13.19 8.27
CA GLY A 775 -36.99 13.86 9.42
C GLY A 775 -37.18 15.37 9.21
N SER A 776 -36.12 16.07 8.77
CA SER A 776 -36.14 17.52 8.56
C SER A 776 -37.17 17.98 7.51
N PHE A 777 -37.53 17.12 6.55
CA PHE A 777 -38.61 17.38 5.60
C PHE A 777 -39.98 17.38 6.29
N TYR A 778 -40.26 16.37 7.12
CA TYR A 778 -41.54 16.28 7.85
C TYR A 778 -41.68 17.37 8.91
N GLU A 779 -40.61 17.71 9.63
CA GLU A 779 -40.57 18.83 10.58
C GLU A 779 -40.93 20.16 9.91
N LYS A 780 -40.39 20.41 8.70
CA LYS A 780 -40.62 21.64 7.94
C LYS A 780 -42.01 21.73 7.30
N MET A 781 -42.57 20.59 6.88
CA MET A 781 -43.78 20.54 6.05
C MET A 781 -45.06 20.18 6.82
N SER A 782 -44.97 19.70 8.06
CA SER A 782 -46.14 19.45 8.91
C SER A 782 -46.86 20.74 9.28
N ARG A 783 -48.19 20.69 9.32
CA ARG A 783 -49.04 21.87 9.59
C ARG A 783 -49.09 22.24 11.07
N ASP A 784 -48.95 21.25 11.97
CA ASP A 784 -48.98 21.41 13.41
C ASP A 784 -48.19 20.29 14.13
N GLU A 785 -47.93 20.49 15.42
CA GLU A 785 -47.16 19.55 16.25
C GLU A 785 -47.82 18.17 16.41
N GLN A 786 -49.16 18.09 16.31
CA GLN A 786 -49.88 16.83 16.46
C GLN A 786 -49.73 15.99 15.19
N GLN A 787 -49.90 16.60 14.01
CA GLN A 787 -49.60 15.97 12.73
C GLN A 787 -48.15 15.46 12.67
N LEU A 788 -47.18 16.30 13.08
CA LEU A 788 -45.77 15.90 13.12
C LEU A 788 -45.59 14.68 14.05
N LYS A 789 -46.14 14.73 15.26
CA LYS A 789 -46.05 13.63 16.24
C LYS A 789 -46.64 12.33 15.72
N ASP A 790 -47.77 12.36 15.01
CA ASP A 790 -48.40 11.14 14.48
C ASP A 790 -47.62 10.56 13.29
N ILE A 791 -46.99 11.42 12.47
CA ILE A 791 -46.03 11.03 11.44
C ILE A 791 -44.76 10.42 12.07
N THR A 792 -44.19 11.06 13.08
CA THR A 792 -43.02 10.57 13.83
C THR A 792 -43.31 9.23 14.51
N ASN A 793 -44.50 9.04 15.09
CA ASN A 793 -44.91 7.75 15.67
C ASN A 793 -44.97 6.64 14.61
N LEU A 794 -45.55 6.91 13.44
CA LEU A 794 -45.57 5.95 12.34
C LEU A 794 -44.14 5.56 11.92
N PHE A 795 -43.26 6.53 11.72
CA PHE A 795 -41.91 6.26 11.23
C PHE A 795 -40.97 5.65 12.28
N HIS A 796 -40.87 6.20 13.50
CA HIS A 796 -39.98 5.67 14.55
C HIS A 796 -40.49 4.40 15.22
N ILE A 797 -41.79 4.31 15.52
CA ILE A 797 -42.33 3.22 16.37
C ILE A 797 -42.79 2.04 15.51
N GLU A 798 -43.58 2.31 14.47
CA GLU A 798 -44.20 1.24 13.67
C GLU A 798 -43.31 0.79 12.48
N LEU A 799 -42.56 1.71 11.85
CA LEU A 799 -41.64 1.39 10.75
C LEU A 799 -40.16 1.27 11.16
N ASN A 800 -39.82 1.54 12.43
CA ASN A 800 -38.47 1.49 13.01
C ASN A 800 -37.40 2.32 12.26
N ILE A 801 -37.78 3.47 11.72
CA ILE A 801 -36.83 4.43 11.12
C ILE A 801 -36.26 5.31 12.24
N GLN A 802 -35.03 5.03 12.63
CA GLN A 802 -34.32 5.74 13.71
C GLN A 802 -33.35 6.80 13.16
N ASP A 803 -32.74 7.57 14.05
CA ASP A 803 -31.61 8.44 13.73
C ASP A 803 -30.34 7.61 13.41
N ALA A 804 -29.45 8.17 12.59
CA ALA A 804 -28.17 7.58 12.25
C ALA A 804 -27.34 7.25 13.50
N THR A 805 -26.94 5.99 13.65
CA THR A 805 -26.03 5.54 14.69
C THR A 805 -24.57 5.76 14.28
N ALA A 806 -23.65 5.65 15.24
CA ALA A 806 -22.22 5.74 14.92
C ALA A 806 -21.74 4.58 14.02
N GLU A 807 -22.42 3.43 14.04
CA GLU A 807 -22.11 2.28 13.18
C GLU A 807 -22.51 2.57 11.73
N ASP A 808 -23.70 3.15 11.49
CA ASP A 808 -24.16 3.53 10.14
C ASP A 808 -23.19 4.53 9.49
N LEU A 809 -22.66 5.46 10.28
CA LEU A 809 -21.71 6.47 9.83
C LEU A 809 -20.29 5.91 9.61
N ILE A 810 -19.88 4.90 10.38
CA ILE A 810 -18.64 4.15 10.14
C ILE A 810 -18.76 3.29 8.87
N GLN A 811 -19.93 2.69 8.64
CA GLN A 811 -20.20 1.89 7.45
C GLN A 811 -20.25 2.77 6.19
N GLU A 812 -20.82 3.97 6.29
CA GLU A 812 -20.77 5.01 5.26
C GLU A 812 -19.33 5.43 4.94
N LEU A 813 -18.52 5.79 5.94
CA LEU A 813 -17.11 6.15 5.73
C LEU A 813 -16.30 4.99 5.12
N SER A 814 -16.60 3.75 5.49
CA SER A 814 -15.99 2.56 4.89
C SER A 814 -16.40 2.39 3.42
N MET A 815 -17.67 2.59 3.10
CA MET A 815 -18.18 2.54 1.72
C MET A 815 -17.53 3.62 0.84
N LEU A 816 -17.47 4.85 1.33
CA LEU A 816 -16.82 5.97 0.64
C LEU A 816 -15.33 5.70 0.37
N ARG A 817 -14.61 5.10 1.33
CA ARG A 817 -13.23 4.63 1.11
C ARG A 817 -13.17 3.56 0.02
N ASP A 818 -13.98 2.51 0.14
CA ASP A 818 -13.90 1.32 -0.72
C ASP A 818 -14.32 1.62 -2.17
N GLU A 819 -15.23 2.58 -2.37
CA GLU A 819 -15.58 3.14 -3.68
C GLU A 819 -14.60 4.21 -4.20
N GLY A 820 -13.64 4.64 -3.40
CA GLY A 820 -12.59 5.60 -3.80
C GLY A 820 -13.07 7.06 -3.87
N TRP A 821 -13.98 7.48 -3.00
CA TRP A 821 -14.43 8.88 -2.92
C TRP A 821 -13.34 9.77 -2.30
N GLU A 822 -13.09 10.90 -2.93
CA GLU A 822 -12.06 11.89 -2.56
C GLU A 822 -12.66 13.22 -2.02
N ASP A 823 -13.99 13.29 -1.80
CA ASP A 823 -14.69 14.53 -1.38
C ASP A 823 -14.55 14.80 0.15
N VAL A 824 -13.59 15.66 0.47
CA VAL A 824 -13.32 16.16 1.83
C VAL A 824 -14.50 16.91 2.45
N VAL A 825 -15.34 17.59 1.66
CA VAL A 825 -16.48 18.38 2.17
C VAL A 825 -17.61 17.47 2.62
N LEU A 826 -17.90 16.42 1.84
CA LEU A 826 -18.85 15.36 2.19
C LEU A 826 -18.42 14.65 3.47
N VAL A 827 -17.16 14.20 3.52
CA VAL A 827 -16.59 13.49 4.67
C VAL A 827 -16.51 14.37 5.93
N ALA A 828 -16.16 15.65 5.80
CA ALA A 828 -16.27 16.62 6.90
C ALA A 828 -17.72 16.82 7.39
N GLY A 829 -18.73 16.60 6.54
CA GLY A 829 -20.13 16.55 6.93
C GLY A 829 -20.44 15.40 7.89
N ILE A 830 -19.89 14.21 7.62
CA ILE A 830 -20.05 13.01 8.45
C ILE A 830 -19.33 13.19 9.79
N TYR A 831 -18.08 13.66 9.80
CA TYR A 831 -17.34 13.92 11.04
C TYR A 831 -18.03 14.97 11.93
N ARG A 832 -18.60 16.03 11.34
CA ARG A 832 -19.41 17.01 12.10
C ARG A 832 -20.71 16.45 12.67
N TYR A 833 -21.23 15.37 12.10
CA TYR A 833 -22.37 14.66 12.68
C TYR A 833 -21.92 13.77 13.84
N LEU A 834 -20.87 12.97 13.64
CA LEU A 834 -20.22 12.17 14.69
C LEU A 834 -19.80 13.02 15.90
N ASP A 835 -19.31 14.25 15.67
CA ASP A 835 -18.97 15.18 16.74
C ASP A 835 -20.18 15.73 17.51
N ARG A 836 -21.40 15.61 17.02
CA ARG A 836 -22.60 15.92 17.82
C ARG A 836 -23.04 14.75 18.69
N MET A 837 -22.57 13.54 18.39
CA MET A 837 -22.92 12.33 19.12
C MET A 837 -22.12 12.19 20.41
N ALA A 838 -22.68 11.42 21.35
CA ALA A 838 -21.96 10.98 22.53
C ALA A 838 -20.84 9.98 22.14
N ILE A 839 -19.71 10.05 22.85
CA ILE A 839 -18.57 9.15 22.61
C ILE A 839 -18.99 7.72 22.94
N SER A 840 -18.92 6.81 21.97
CA SER A 840 -19.12 5.37 22.17
C SER A 840 -17.80 4.61 22.02
N SER A 841 -17.73 3.42 22.64
CA SER A 841 -16.60 2.49 22.46
C SER A 841 -16.47 2.01 21.01
N ASP A 842 -17.60 1.90 20.31
CA ASP A 842 -17.67 1.38 18.96
C ASP A 842 -17.16 2.43 17.95
N MET A 843 -17.46 3.71 18.19
CA MET A 843 -16.90 4.84 17.43
C MET A 843 -15.37 4.83 17.47
N LYS A 844 -14.76 4.81 18.67
CA LYS A 844 -13.30 4.74 18.82
C LYS A 844 -12.72 3.51 18.13
N ARG A 845 -13.29 2.34 18.41
CA ARG A 845 -12.82 1.06 17.86
C ARG A 845 -12.89 1.00 16.33
N GLY A 846 -13.88 1.65 15.70
CA GLY A 846 -13.97 1.75 14.24
C GLY A 846 -12.80 2.52 13.65
N PHE A 847 -12.56 3.73 14.15
CA PHE A 847 -11.47 4.62 13.71
C PHE A 847 -10.06 4.15 14.11
N GLU A 848 -9.94 3.31 15.14
CA GLU A 848 -8.69 2.63 15.53
C GLU A 848 -8.35 1.44 14.62
N LYS A 849 -9.37 0.70 14.13
CA LYS A 849 -9.17 -0.54 13.35
C LYS A 849 -9.19 -0.35 11.84
N SER A 850 -9.84 0.71 11.36
CA SER A 850 -10.11 0.92 9.94
C SER A 850 -9.63 2.30 9.51
N GLU A 851 -9.17 2.40 8.27
CA GLU A 851 -8.76 3.67 7.66
C GLU A 851 -10.00 4.52 7.37
N LEU A 852 -10.45 5.30 8.35
CA LEU A 852 -11.68 6.12 8.28
C LEU A 852 -11.42 7.63 8.32
N ILE A 853 -10.16 8.05 8.42
CA ILE A 853 -9.76 9.47 8.39
C ILE A 853 -9.25 9.83 7.00
N LEU A 854 -10.05 10.56 6.22
CA LEU A 854 -9.64 11.08 4.91
C LEU A 854 -8.70 12.28 5.10
N VAL A 855 -7.55 12.29 4.44
CA VAL A 855 -6.61 13.43 4.46
C VAL A 855 -6.25 13.80 3.03
N ASN A 856 -6.34 15.10 2.73
CA ASN A 856 -5.92 15.66 1.46
C ASN A 856 -4.43 16.06 1.54
N GLN A 857 -3.60 15.36 0.78
CA GLN A 857 -2.19 15.67 0.54
C GLN A 857 -2.11 16.43 -0.80
N ASP A 858 -1.21 17.41 -0.94
CA ASP A 858 -1.22 18.34 -2.09
C ASP A 858 -1.13 17.71 -3.50
N GLU A 859 -0.80 16.41 -3.60
CA GLU A 859 -0.80 15.64 -4.85
C GLU A 859 -1.70 14.38 -4.81
N CYS A 860 -2.33 14.04 -3.68
CA CYS A 860 -3.20 12.85 -3.56
C CYS A 860 -4.16 12.91 -2.36
N VAL A 861 -5.33 12.27 -2.47
CA VAL A 861 -6.28 12.11 -1.36
C VAL A 861 -6.19 10.67 -0.86
N ALA A 862 -6.08 10.48 0.46
CA ALA A 862 -5.89 9.14 1.04
C ALA A 862 -6.53 8.98 2.43
N TRP A 863 -6.92 7.75 2.76
CA TRP A 863 -7.54 7.37 4.02
C TRP A 863 -6.50 6.86 5.03
N PHE A 864 -6.73 7.06 6.34
CA PHE A 864 -5.78 6.76 7.42
C PHE A 864 -6.51 6.25 8.68
N CYS A 865 -5.82 5.46 9.51
CA CYS A 865 -6.24 5.10 10.88
C CYS A 865 -5.89 6.22 11.88
N VAL A 866 -6.49 6.21 13.07
CA VAL A 866 -6.15 7.16 14.17
C VAL A 866 -4.67 7.11 14.56
N SER A 867 -4.02 5.94 14.47
CA SER A 867 -2.60 5.74 14.81
C SER A 867 -1.63 6.53 13.93
N ASP A 868 -2.04 6.83 12.70
CA ASP A 868 -1.18 7.33 11.62
C ASP A 868 -1.42 8.84 11.38
N CYS A 869 -2.37 9.40 12.12
CA CYS A 869 -2.79 10.80 12.11
C CYS A 869 -2.20 11.56 13.30
N PHE A 870 -1.96 12.86 13.10
CA PHE A 870 -1.67 13.78 14.21
C PHE A 870 -2.32 15.14 14.00
N TRP A 871 -2.48 15.90 15.09
CA TRP A 871 -2.89 17.29 15.05
C TRP A 871 -1.69 18.20 15.26
N SER A 872 -1.34 19.01 14.26
CA SER A 872 -0.33 20.08 14.40
C SER A 872 -0.99 21.45 14.29
N GLU A 873 -0.55 22.37 15.13
CA GLU A 873 -0.93 23.78 15.08
C GLU A 873 -0.07 24.60 14.11
N SER A 874 1.08 24.08 13.69
CA SER A 874 1.99 24.74 12.75
C SER A 874 1.51 24.63 11.31
N ASP A 875 1.27 25.78 10.68
CA ASP A 875 0.90 25.86 9.25
C ASP A 875 2.08 25.54 8.31
N THR A 876 3.29 25.31 8.84
CA THR A 876 4.50 24.96 8.07
C THR A 876 4.78 23.45 8.01
N THR A 877 3.91 22.64 8.60
CA THR A 877 4.06 21.18 8.64
C THR A 877 3.62 20.55 7.31
N GLU A 878 4.57 20.31 6.39
CA GLU A 878 4.28 19.77 5.07
C GLU A 878 3.89 18.27 5.08
N LEU A 879 2.61 18.07 4.73
CA LEU A 879 2.11 17.04 3.83
C LEU A 879 1.78 15.64 4.37
N ASN A 880 2.37 15.16 5.46
CA ASN A 880 1.97 13.87 6.05
C ASN A 880 1.15 14.09 7.34
N SER A 881 -0.13 13.73 7.28
CA SER A 881 -1.02 13.44 8.43
C SER A 881 -1.54 14.57 9.33
N SER A 882 -1.26 15.87 9.08
CA SER A 882 -1.82 16.96 9.91
C SER A 882 -3.29 17.27 9.59
N LEU A 883 -4.20 16.93 10.51
CA LEU A 883 -5.65 17.06 10.30
C LEU A 883 -6.19 18.50 10.29
N LYS A 884 -5.50 19.45 10.93
CA LYS A 884 -5.89 20.86 11.00
C LYS A 884 -6.13 21.50 9.62
N ARG A 885 -5.36 21.08 8.61
CA ARG A 885 -5.46 21.62 7.24
C ARG A 885 -6.75 21.20 6.53
N CYS A 886 -7.22 19.97 6.80
CA CYS A 886 -8.45 19.45 6.21
C CYS A 886 -9.69 19.85 7.01
N TYR A 887 -9.58 19.86 8.35
CA TYR A 887 -10.71 19.94 9.27
C TYR A 887 -10.47 20.92 10.44
N PRO A 888 -10.22 22.21 10.17
CA PRO A 888 -9.84 23.18 11.21
C PRO A 888 -10.92 23.38 12.30
N ASP A 889 -12.18 23.08 12.00
CA ASP A 889 -13.33 23.15 12.91
C ASP A 889 -13.55 21.89 13.77
N LEU A 890 -12.81 20.80 13.53
CA LEU A 890 -12.99 19.49 14.19
C LEU A 890 -11.86 19.11 15.16
N LYS A 891 -11.16 20.10 15.72
CA LYS A 891 -10.04 19.89 16.64
C LYS A 891 -10.38 18.96 17.80
N ASP A 892 -11.44 19.29 18.54
CA ASP A 892 -11.83 18.59 19.76
C ASP A 892 -12.40 17.19 19.44
N PHE A 893 -13.00 17.01 18.26
CA PHE A 893 -13.39 15.70 17.73
C PHE A 893 -12.18 14.78 17.56
N PHE A 894 -11.15 15.22 16.84
CA PHE A 894 -9.98 14.38 16.59
C PHE A 894 -9.13 14.16 17.85
N LEU A 895 -8.86 15.21 18.64
CA LEU A 895 -8.04 15.11 19.85
C LEU A 895 -8.78 14.42 21.01
N ASP A 896 -9.93 14.93 21.44
CA ASP A 896 -10.57 14.47 22.68
C ASP A 896 -11.49 13.26 22.46
N LYS A 897 -12.22 13.23 21.34
CA LYS A 897 -13.16 12.13 21.05
C LYS A 897 -12.52 10.92 20.39
N LEU A 898 -11.65 11.10 19.40
CA LEU A 898 -10.98 9.98 18.72
C LEU A 898 -9.62 9.63 19.35
N GLY A 899 -8.94 10.56 20.03
CA GLY A 899 -7.65 10.29 20.66
C GLY A 899 -6.46 10.37 19.69
N VAL A 900 -6.59 11.13 18.60
CA VAL A 900 -5.49 11.45 17.68
C VAL A 900 -4.38 12.17 18.46
N LYS A 901 -3.12 11.83 18.18
CA LYS A 901 -1.97 12.43 18.88
C LYS A 901 -1.80 13.90 18.49
N GLY A 902 -1.51 14.77 19.45
CA GLY A 902 -0.97 16.10 19.15
C GLY A 902 0.51 16.00 18.75
N SER A 903 0.97 16.82 17.80
CA SER A 903 2.36 16.74 17.32
C SER A 903 3.38 17.04 18.43
N ALA A 904 4.38 16.18 18.54
CA ALA A 904 5.51 16.35 19.42
C ALA A 904 6.30 17.62 19.10
N TYR A 905 6.35 18.07 17.83
CA TYR A 905 6.98 19.34 17.46
C TYR A 905 6.33 20.54 18.17
N ASP A 906 5.00 20.63 18.11
CA ASP A 906 4.25 21.72 18.75
C ASP A 906 4.30 21.60 20.27
N TYR A 907 4.27 20.37 20.81
CA TYR A 907 4.51 20.14 22.24
C TYR A 907 5.90 20.66 22.65
N LEU A 908 6.96 20.38 21.89
CA LEU A 908 8.32 20.86 22.17
C LEU A 908 8.42 22.40 22.13
N LEU A 909 7.68 23.07 21.25
CA LEU A 909 7.67 24.54 21.16
C LEU A 909 6.70 25.24 22.14
N SER A 910 5.73 24.54 22.72
CA SER A 910 4.75 25.13 23.64
C SER A 910 5.39 25.85 24.85
N THR A 911 4.77 26.93 25.34
CA THR A 911 5.28 27.75 26.45
C THR A 911 4.93 27.23 27.85
N THR A 912 4.29 26.05 27.92
CA THR A 912 3.93 25.39 29.17
C THR A 912 5.18 24.96 29.96
N SER A 913 5.09 24.91 31.29
CA SER A 913 6.15 24.29 32.10
C SER A 913 6.19 22.80 31.81
N LYS A 914 7.39 22.24 31.55
CA LYS A 914 7.60 20.83 31.19
C LYS A 914 8.65 20.23 32.09
N GLU A 915 8.44 18.99 32.55
CA GLU A 915 9.48 18.26 33.25
C GLU A 915 10.53 17.72 32.25
N PRO A 916 11.81 17.60 32.65
CA PRO A 916 12.85 17.10 31.75
C PRO A 916 12.57 15.70 31.18
N HIS A 917 11.83 14.86 31.89
CA HIS A 917 11.45 13.52 31.43
C HIS A 917 10.44 13.58 30.27
N ASP A 918 9.39 14.39 30.38
CA ASP A 918 8.34 14.52 29.36
C ASP A 918 8.93 15.06 28.05
N VAL A 919 9.89 15.99 28.16
CA VAL A 919 10.60 16.52 26.97
C VAL A 919 11.49 15.47 26.31
N LYS A 920 12.16 14.58 27.06
CA LYS A 920 12.87 13.44 26.44
C LYS A 920 11.92 12.58 25.63
N MET A 921 10.77 12.22 26.21
CA MET A 921 9.76 11.42 25.55
C MET A 921 9.25 12.13 24.30
N ALA A 922 8.99 13.45 24.36
CA ALA A 922 8.59 14.24 23.19
C ALA A 922 9.68 14.33 22.11
N VAL A 923 10.97 14.48 22.45
CA VAL A 923 12.07 14.44 21.46
C VAL A 923 12.17 13.06 20.80
N LEU A 924 11.99 11.98 21.57
CA LEU A 924 11.96 10.61 21.04
C LEU A 924 10.73 10.37 20.14
N SER A 925 9.55 10.85 20.55
CA SER A 925 8.30 10.75 19.77
C SER A 925 8.32 11.62 18.51
N PHE A 926 8.95 12.81 18.55
CA PHE A 926 9.19 13.61 17.34
C PHE A 926 10.01 12.85 16.31
N MET A 927 11.02 12.07 16.75
CA MET A 927 11.76 11.17 15.87
C MET A 927 10.98 9.93 15.42
N GLU A 928 9.87 9.56 16.08
CA GLU A 928 8.91 8.57 15.55
C GLU A 928 7.96 9.21 14.53
N GLU A 929 7.57 10.48 14.72
CA GLU A 929 6.71 11.24 13.80
C GLU A 929 7.39 11.51 12.44
N VAL A 930 8.70 11.83 12.43
CA VAL A 930 9.44 12.15 11.19
C VAL A 930 10.23 10.96 10.61
N GLY A 931 10.45 9.90 11.39
CA GLY A 931 11.26 8.76 11.00
C GLY A 931 12.75 9.11 10.77
N ASP A 932 13.41 8.38 9.87
CA ASP A 932 14.85 8.55 9.60
C ASP A 932 15.23 9.86 8.88
N PHE A 933 14.23 10.67 8.51
CA PHE A 933 14.39 11.91 7.75
C PHE A 933 13.88 13.13 8.54
N VAL A 934 14.76 14.10 8.80
CA VAL A 934 14.38 15.40 9.41
C VAL A 934 14.26 16.61 8.44
N PRO A 935 13.94 16.50 7.13
CA PRO A 935 13.66 17.67 6.29
C PRO A 935 12.14 17.91 6.14
N ARG A 936 11.60 18.89 6.88
CA ARG A 936 10.41 19.72 6.52
C ARG A 936 10.04 20.71 7.63
N PHE A 937 10.22 20.32 8.89
CA PHE A 937 10.11 21.27 10.01
C PHE A 937 11.30 22.25 10.05
N PRO A 938 11.10 23.53 10.43
CA PRO A 938 12.20 24.46 10.62
C PRO A 938 12.95 24.15 11.92
N ALA A 939 14.28 23.99 11.83
CA ALA A 939 15.14 23.75 12.99
C ALA A 939 15.26 24.99 13.91
N LYS A 940 15.09 26.20 13.37
CA LYS A 940 15.37 27.46 14.07
C LYS A 940 14.57 27.66 15.37
N PRO A 941 13.24 27.45 15.43
CA PRO A 941 12.48 27.51 16.68
C PRO A 941 12.98 26.50 17.71
N VAL A 942 13.28 25.26 17.29
CA VAL A 942 13.74 24.19 18.17
C VAL A 942 15.14 24.46 18.74
N ARG A 943 16.06 25.03 17.95
CA ARG A 943 17.39 25.46 18.43
C ARG A 943 17.29 26.53 19.53
N THR A 944 16.29 27.41 19.46
CA THR A 944 16.03 28.46 20.47
C THR A 944 15.22 27.99 21.68
N ALA A 945 14.44 26.93 21.53
CA ALA A 945 13.58 26.41 22.61
C ALA A 945 14.41 25.72 23.71
N LYS A 946 13.96 25.84 24.96
CA LYS A 946 14.55 25.12 26.10
C LYS A 946 14.02 23.69 26.13
N ILE A 947 14.59 22.82 25.30
CA ILE A 947 14.15 21.43 25.14
C ILE A 947 15.26 20.39 25.30
N LEU A 948 16.53 20.81 25.47
CA LEU A 948 17.65 19.89 25.63
C LEU A 948 17.89 19.63 27.13
N PRO A 949 17.64 18.42 27.65
CA PRO A 949 17.86 18.13 29.06
C PRO A 949 19.36 18.02 29.33
N VAL A 950 19.93 18.96 30.07
CA VAL A 950 21.36 18.97 30.42
C VAL A 950 21.53 18.62 31.89
N ARG A 951 22.34 17.58 32.16
CA ARG A 951 22.77 17.20 33.51
C ARG A 951 24.00 17.99 33.93
N TYR A 952 23.89 18.67 35.07
CA TYR A 952 24.94 19.48 35.69
C TYR A 952 25.80 18.68 36.67
N LEU A 953 26.86 19.32 37.16
CA LEU A 953 27.90 18.71 38.02
C LEU A 953 27.36 18.24 39.39
N ASP A 954 26.30 18.90 39.87
CA ASP A 954 25.57 18.58 41.10
C ASP A 954 24.53 17.45 40.92
N GLY A 955 24.36 16.95 39.69
CA GLY A 955 23.40 15.92 39.32
C GLY A 955 22.02 16.46 38.93
N THR A 956 21.77 17.77 39.04
CA THR A 956 20.50 18.37 38.59
C THR A 956 20.38 18.28 37.06
N VAL A 957 19.15 18.14 36.57
CA VAL A 957 18.84 18.15 35.12
C VAL A 957 17.93 19.34 34.85
N SER A 958 18.30 20.20 33.90
CA SER A 958 17.47 21.32 33.48
C SER A 958 17.40 21.45 31.97
N LEU A 959 16.27 22.00 31.49
CA LEU A 959 16.00 22.16 30.07
C LEU A 959 16.70 23.42 29.53
N CYS A 960 17.54 23.20 28.53
CA CYS A 960 18.42 24.21 27.92
C CYS A 960 18.12 24.37 26.43
N SER A 961 18.55 25.50 25.85
CA SER A 961 18.63 25.70 24.40
C SER A 961 19.99 25.24 23.88
N VAL A 962 20.19 25.29 22.56
CA VAL A 962 21.49 24.99 21.93
C VAL A 962 22.60 25.97 22.38
N GLU A 963 22.25 27.15 22.88
CA GLU A 963 23.20 28.17 23.36
C GLU A 963 23.97 27.74 24.61
N THR A 964 23.43 26.82 25.42
CA THR A 964 24.14 26.27 26.59
C THR A 964 25.23 25.31 26.13
N GLU A 965 26.47 25.47 26.62
CA GLU A 965 27.51 24.45 26.40
C GLU A 965 27.26 23.18 27.23
N PHE A 966 27.29 22.03 26.54
CA PHE A 966 27.22 20.67 27.09
C PHE A 966 27.91 19.71 26.11
N ALA A 967 28.24 18.49 26.57
CA ALA A 967 28.74 17.42 25.70
C ALA A 967 27.70 16.31 25.48
N ILE A 968 27.73 15.63 24.33
CA ILE A 968 26.82 14.52 24.01
C ILE A 968 27.56 13.19 24.23
N THR A 969 26.98 12.28 25.01
CA THR A 969 27.65 11.04 25.44
C THR A 969 27.50 9.91 24.40
N ASP A 970 28.31 9.93 23.35
CA ASP A 970 28.41 8.84 22.37
C ASP A 970 29.42 7.73 22.77
N ARG A 971 30.30 8.03 23.75
CA ARG A 971 31.32 7.11 24.27
C ARG A 971 31.30 7.07 25.80
N GLU A 972 30.68 6.02 26.33
CA GLU A 972 30.60 5.74 27.77
C GLU A 972 31.98 5.65 28.44
N GLN A 973 33.01 5.19 27.72
CA GLN A 973 34.38 5.16 28.22
C GLN A 973 34.95 6.57 28.45
N LEU A 974 34.76 7.50 27.51
CA LEU A 974 35.20 8.90 27.65
C LEU A 974 34.44 9.59 28.80
N ARG A 975 33.12 9.34 28.91
CA ARG A 975 32.30 9.84 30.02
C ARG A 975 32.81 9.36 31.37
N LYS A 976 33.17 8.08 31.52
CA LYS A 976 33.74 7.52 32.76
C LYS A 976 35.08 8.13 33.15
N GLU A 977 35.92 8.49 32.17
CA GLU A 977 37.24 9.08 32.45
C GLU A 977 37.21 10.57 32.80
N LEU A 978 36.26 11.32 32.23
CA LEU A 978 36.03 12.73 32.56
C LEU A 978 35.18 12.87 33.84
N GLY A 979 34.30 11.90 34.11
CA GLY A 979 33.48 11.81 35.31
C GLY A 979 32.47 12.96 35.44
N ASN A 980 32.10 13.30 36.67
CA ASN A 980 31.20 14.40 36.99
C ASN A 980 31.88 15.79 36.92
N LYS A 981 32.83 15.98 35.99
CA LYS A 981 33.52 17.27 35.77
C LYS A 981 32.93 18.08 34.62
N ILE A 982 32.04 17.49 33.82
CA ILE A 982 31.47 18.09 32.61
C ILE A 982 29.94 18.01 32.63
N LYS A 983 29.28 19.06 32.14
CA LYS A 983 27.86 19.05 31.77
C LYS A 983 27.66 18.16 30.55
N VAL A 984 26.64 17.31 30.60
CA VAL A 984 26.27 16.43 29.49
C VAL A 984 24.80 16.51 29.18
N LEU A 985 24.47 16.29 27.91
CA LEU A 985 23.11 16.00 27.50
C LEU A 985 22.66 14.70 28.20
N ASP A 986 21.50 14.74 28.83
CA ASP A 986 20.94 13.63 29.60
C ASP A 986 20.13 12.69 28.71
N PHE A 987 20.81 11.95 27.85
CA PHE A 987 20.27 10.78 27.15
C PHE A 987 21.24 9.61 27.36
N ASP A 988 20.73 8.38 27.41
CA ASP A 988 21.55 7.17 27.45
C ASP A 988 22.19 6.86 26.08
N LEU A 989 23.11 5.90 26.04
CA LEU A 989 23.85 5.59 24.81
C LEU A 989 22.97 5.04 23.67
N LYS A 990 21.83 4.40 23.97
CA LYS A 990 20.87 3.90 22.99
C LYS A 990 20.00 5.05 22.48
N GLU A 991 19.51 5.90 23.37
CA GLU A 991 18.80 7.15 23.03
C GLU A 991 19.68 8.06 22.16
N VAL A 992 20.94 8.30 22.54
CA VAL A 992 21.89 9.15 21.79
C VAL A 992 22.14 8.62 20.36
N ARG A 993 22.17 7.29 20.18
CA ARG A 993 22.29 6.68 18.85
C ARG A 993 21.03 6.89 18.01
N ARG A 994 19.85 6.63 18.57
CA ARG A 994 18.55 6.82 17.90
C ARG A 994 18.31 8.30 17.54
N LEU A 995 18.82 9.23 18.36
CA LEU A 995 18.73 10.68 18.13
C LEU A 995 19.83 11.25 17.22
N TRP A 996 20.66 10.43 16.56
CA TRP A 996 21.68 10.94 15.64
C TRP A 996 21.12 11.87 14.52
N PRO A 997 20.02 11.54 13.82
CA PRO A 997 19.44 12.44 12.82
C PRO A 997 18.97 13.77 13.43
N PHE A 998 18.43 13.74 14.66
CA PHE A 998 18.00 14.93 15.39
C PHE A 998 19.17 15.86 15.73
N PHE A 999 20.28 15.33 16.23
CA PHE A 999 21.47 16.13 16.58
C PHE A 999 22.18 16.69 15.35
N LYS A 1000 22.15 15.97 14.22
CA LYS A 1000 22.58 16.46 12.91
C LYS A 1000 21.69 17.60 12.40
N TRP A 1001 20.38 17.46 12.50
CA TRP A 1001 19.42 18.50 12.10
C TRP A 1001 19.50 19.78 12.96
N LEU A 1002 19.79 19.64 14.26
CA LEU A 1002 20.07 20.77 15.14
C LEU A 1002 21.48 21.37 14.97
N ASP A 1003 22.35 20.73 14.18
CA ASP A 1003 23.73 21.17 13.92
C ASP A 1003 24.51 21.35 15.24
N ILE A 1004 24.61 20.23 15.98
CA ILE A 1004 25.33 20.10 17.27
C ILE A 1004 26.20 18.83 17.39
N GLU A 1005 26.53 18.18 16.26
CA GLU A 1005 27.37 16.96 16.24
C GLU A 1005 28.82 17.21 16.71
N ASP A 1006 29.30 18.45 16.66
CA ASP A 1006 30.60 18.87 17.19
C ASP A 1006 30.75 18.60 18.70
N ARG A 1007 29.62 18.51 19.42
CA ARG A 1007 29.54 18.32 20.88
C ARG A 1007 29.67 16.88 21.34
N TYR A 1008 29.72 15.90 20.43
CA TYR A 1008 29.99 14.50 20.78
C TYR A 1008 31.32 14.35 21.52
N LEU A 1009 31.36 13.53 22.57
CA LEU A 1009 32.59 13.28 23.33
C LEU A 1009 33.72 12.73 22.44
N SER A 1010 33.41 11.93 21.43
CA SER A 1010 34.41 11.49 20.43
C SER A 1010 35.05 12.63 19.63
N ARG A 1011 34.41 13.79 19.50
CA ARG A 1011 34.89 14.93 18.70
C ARG A 1011 35.48 16.05 19.56
N CYS A 1012 34.89 16.32 20.72
CA CYS A 1012 35.31 17.43 21.60
C CYS A 1012 36.43 17.06 22.59
N VAL A 1013 36.66 15.76 22.84
CA VAL A 1013 37.72 15.27 23.74
C VAL A 1013 38.99 14.93 22.96
N LYS A 1014 40.11 15.55 23.34
CA LYS A 1014 41.42 15.32 22.73
C LYS A 1014 42.34 14.57 23.69
N GLU A 1015 43.12 13.63 23.18
CA GLU A 1015 44.11 12.92 23.98
C GLU A 1015 45.45 13.68 23.99
N ARG A 1016 45.90 14.09 25.18
CA ARG A 1016 47.18 14.78 25.36
C ARG A 1016 48.19 13.88 26.04
N VAL A 1017 49.35 13.70 25.40
CA VAL A 1017 50.47 12.95 25.98
C VAL A 1017 51.42 13.86 26.74
N ILE A 1018 51.84 13.40 27.92
CA ILE A 1018 52.79 14.01 28.84
C ILE A 1018 54.03 13.10 28.87
N ILE A 1019 55.16 13.62 28.41
CA ILE A 1019 56.46 12.94 28.39
C ILE A 1019 57.33 13.54 29.50
N SER A 1020 58.01 12.70 30.27
CA SER A 1020 58.86 13.17 31.39
C SER A 1020 60.16 13.80 30.85
N PRO A 1021 60.49 15.06 31.17
CA PRO A 1021 61.48 15.85 30.42
C PRO A 1021 62.96 15.58 30.79
N ASN A 1022 63.27 14.44 31.42
CA ASN A 1022 64.64 14.10 31.82
C ASN A 1022 65.04 12.68 31.34
N TYR A 1023 66.34 12.58 31.00
CA TYR A 1023 67.06 11.43 30.43
C TYR A 1023 66.93 11.23 28.90
N SER A 1024 68.03 10.74 28.33
CA SER A 1024 68.37 10.83 26.91
C SER A 1024 67.42 10.08 25.98
N SER A 1025 66.74 10.82 25.10
CA SER A 1025 66.08 10.31 23.91
C SER A 1025 67.11 9.75 22.93
N LEU A 1026 67.15 8.42 22.79
CA LEU A 1026 67.99 7.73 21.81
C LEU A 1026 67.16 7.44 20.55
N LEU A 1027 67.76 7.71 19.38
CA LEU A 1027 67.17 7.35 18.09
C LEU A 1027 67.29 5.84 17.91
N HIS A 1028 66.16 5.14 17.78
CA HIS A 1028 66.17 3.71 17.48
C HIS A 1028 66.41 3.49 15.98
N GLY A 1029 67.69 3.56 15.57
CA GLY A 1029 68.10 3.62 14.16
C GLY A 1029 67.54 2.48 13.29
N SER A 1030 67.61 1.23 13.75
CA SER A 1030 67.10 0.08 12.99
C SER A 1030 65.58 0.13 12.74
N LYS A 1031 64.76 0.38 13.79
CA LYS A 1031 63.31 0.50 13.65
C LYS A 1031 62.86 1.78 12.93
N THR A 1032 63.66 2.84 12.98
CA THR A 1032 63.48 4.02 12.12
C THR A 1032 63.67 3.66 10.65
N SER A 1033 64.70 2.87 10.30
CA SER A 1033 64.92 2.40 8.93
C SER A 1033 63.82 1.45 8.45
N ASP A 1034 63.44 0.47 9.28
CA ASP A 1034 62.40 -0.53 9.01
C ASP A 1034 61.06 0.12 8.62
N LEU A 1035 60.52 1.00 9.47
CA LEU A 1035 59.25 1.67 9.20
C LEU A 1035 59.33 2.65 8.01
N ARG A 1036 60.50 3.25 7.73
CA ARG A 1036 60.71 4.09 6.53
C ARG A 1036 60.65 3.26 5.25
N ARG A 1037 61.27 2.08 5.21
CA ARG A 1037 61.17 1.17 4.06
C ARG A 1037 59.73 0.70 3.85
N LYS A 1038 58.98 0.51 4.93
CA LYS A 1038 57.56 0.13 4.92
C LYS A 1038 56.57 1.26 4.62
N SER A 1039 57.04 2.50 4.41
CA SER A 1039 56.18 3.67 4.19
C SER A 1039 55.18 3.53 3.03
N TYR A 1040 55.56 2.84 1.93
CA TYR A 1040 54.67 2.59 0.78
C TYR A 1040 53.47 1.71 1.18
N HIS A 1041 53.73 0.64 1.94
CA HIS A 1041 52.73 -0.29 2.44
C HIS A 1041 51.74 0.39 3.40
N ILE A 1042 52.22 1.30 4.25
CA ILE A 1042 51.35 2.11 5.13
C ILE A 1042 50.48 3.07 4.30
N ALA A 1043 51.02 3.63 3.21
CA ALA A 1043 50.26 4.48 2.30
C ALA A 1043 49.23 3.70 1.45
N ARG A 1044 49.51 2.43 1.09
CA ARG A 1044 48.53 1.51 0.46
C ARG A 1044 47.30 1.38 1.36
N VAL A 1045 47.49 1.00 2.63
CA VAL A 1045 46.40 0.88 3.64
C VAL A 1045 45.62 2.19 3.79
N ALA A 1046 46.31 3.33 3.92
CA ALA A 1046 45.65 4.62 4.01
C ALA A 1046 44.77 4.93 2.78
N SER A 1047 45.20 4.51 1.58
CA SER A 1047 44.47 4.75 0.33
C SER A 1047 43.29 3.82 0.11
N THR A 1048 43.35 2.56 0.53
CA THR A 1048 42.22 1.63 0.45
C THR A 1048 41.03 2.12 1.28
N PHE A 1049 41.30 2.70 2.45
CA PHE A 1049 40.29 3.05 3.44
C PHE A 1049 40.04 4.55 3.60
N ASP A 1050 40.56 5.39 2.68
CA ASP A 1050 40.43 6.85 2.68
C ASP A 1050 40.86 7.52 4.02
N THR A 1051 41.98 7.05 4.59
CA THR A 1051 42.50 7.44 5.91
C THR A 1051 43.86 8.15 5.80
N TYR A 1052 43.90 9.31 5.16
CA TYR A 1052 45.16 10.04 4.87
C TYR A 1052 45.71 10.90 6.02
N GLY A 1053 45.09 10.92 7.21
CA GLY A 1053 45.52 11.79 8.29
C GLY A 1053 45.27 13.28 7.97
N THR A 1054 46.30 14.11 8.12
CA THR A 1054 46.26 15.55 7.73
C THR A 1054 46.63 15.79 6.26
N TYR A 1055 46.86 14.74 5.48
CA TYR A 1055 47.42 14.82 4.12
C TYR A 1055 46.31 14.67 3.07
N SER A 1056 46.53 15.24 1.89
CA SER A 1056 45.53 15.28 0.81
C SER A 1056 45.37 13.96 0.06
N ASP A 1057 46.40 13.10 0.11
CA ASP A 1057 46.52 11.93 -0.77
C ASP A 1057 47.61 10.95 -0.26
N ALA A 1058 47.64 9.76 -0.86
CA ALA A 1058 48.60 8.72 -0.55
C ALA A 1058 50.08 9.12 -0.79
N ALA A 1059 50.35 10.00 -1.76
CA ALA A 1059 51.71 10.37 -2.15
C ALA A 1059 52.34 11.35 -1.14
N THR A 1060 51.59 12.36 -0.72
CA THR A 1060 51.97 13.33 0.32
C THR A 1060 52.16 12.62 1.68
N LEU A 1061 51.27 11.68 2.02
CA LEU A 1061 51.44 10.81 3.18
C LEU A 1061 52.70 9.94 3.08
N PHE A 1062 52.93 9.27 1.95
CA PHE A 1062 54.13 8.44 1.71
C PHE A 1062 55.44 9.24 1.87
N HIS A 1063 55.51 10.44 1.29
CA HIS A 1063 56.63 11.34 1.45
C HIS A 1063 56.86 11.75 2.92
N ARG A 1064 55.78 11.98 3.69
CA ARG A 1064 55.88 12.26 5.13
C ARG A 1064 56.42 11.05 5.90
N LEU A 1065 55.89 9.86 5.66
CA LEU A 1065 56.30 8.63 6.32
C LEU A 1065 57.80 8.32 6.10
N LYS A 1066 58.35 8.61 4.91
CA LYS A 1066 59.81 8.53 4.65
C LYS A 1066 60.66 9.41 5.59
N THR A 1067 60.10 10.44 6.22
CA THR A 1067 60.81 11.31 7.19
C THR A 1067 60.78 10.81 8.64
N LEU A 1068 60.00 9.76 8.96
CA LEU A 1068 59.70 9.36 10.34
C LEU A 1068 60.94 9.11 11.21
N ARG A 1069 60.82 9.27 12.54
CA ARG A 1069 61.85 8.90 13.52
C ARG A 1069 61.25 8.09 14.65
N VAL A 1070 61.95 7.04 15.11
CA VAL A 1070 61.56 6.29 16.32
C VAL A 1070 62.49 6.67 17.47
N VAL A 1071 61.92 7.14 18.58
CA VAL A 1071 62.66 7.69 19.73
C VAL A 1071 62.27 6.98 21.02
N GLU A 1072 63.28 6.54 21.76
CA GLU A 1072 63.08 5.88 23.05
C GLU A 1072 62.90 6.89 24.20
N VAL A 1073 61.92 6.65 25.08
CA VAL A 1073 61.63 7.49 26.25
C VAL A 1073 61.36 6.66 27.51
N SER A 1074 61.66 7.25 28.67
CA SER A 1074 61.63 6.58 29.98
C SER A 1074 60.23 6.46 30.60
N LYS A 1075 59.35 7.45 30.37
CA LYS A 1075 57.99 7.47 30.93
C LYS A 1075 57.06 8.37 30.12
N MET A 1076 55.96 7.79 29.64
CA MET A 1076 54.85 8.46 28.96
C MET A 1076 53.54 8.23 29.72
N SER A 1077 52.67 9.25 29.74
CA SER A 1077 51.30 9.15 30.22
C SER A 1077 50.37 10.01 29.37
N SER A 1078 49.16 9.55 29.08
CA SER A 1078 48.14 10.38 28.41
C SER A 1078 47.05 10.81 29.38
N ALA A 1079 46.45 11.98 29.10
CA ALA A 1079 45.28 12.51 29.78
C ALA A 1079 44.30 13.01 28.71
N LEU A 1080 43.00 12.84 28.96
CA LEU A 1080 41.96 13.41 28.12
C LEU A 1080 41.80 14.89 28.49
N GLU A 1081 41.70 15.75 27.48
CA GLU A 1081 41.58 17.20 27.59
C GLU A 1081 40.45 17.69 26.69
N MET A 1082 39.48 18.41 27.24
CA MET A 1082 38.41 19.08 26.50
C MET A 1082 38.21 20.49 27.04
N VAL A 1083 37.53 21.34 26.27
CA VAL A 1083 37.12 22.68 26.68
C VAL A 1083 35.61 22.71 26.88
N GLN A 1084 35.15 23.30 27.98
CA GLN A 1084 33.75 23.60 28.24
C GLN A 1084 33.66 24.80 29.20
N ASP A 1085 32.75 25.74 28.94
CA ASP A 1085 32.63 27.04 29.61
C ASP A 1085 33.96 27.82 29.66
N GLU A 1086 34.69 27.82 28.54
CA GLU A 1086 36.07 28.33 28.40
C GLU A 1086 37.11 27.67 29.32
N GLN A 1087 36.73 26.67 30.12
CA GLN A 1087 37.63 25.95 31.03
C GLN A 1087 38.20 24.68 30.40
N ILE A 1088 39.50 24.49 30.59
CA ILE A 1088 40.19 23.27 30.16
C ILE A 1088 40.03 22.18 31.21
N ILE A 1089 39.23 21.17 30.91
CA ILE A 1089 38.89 20.06 31.80
C ILE A 1089 39.76 18.85 31.44
N ARG A 1090 40.46 18.30 32.45
CA ARG A 1090 41.42 17.20 32.27
C ARG A 1090 41.06 15.96 33.09
N SER A 1091 41.20 14.78 32.49
CA SER A 1091 41.19 13.50 33.22
C SER A 1091 42.50 13.28 33.99
N THR A 1092 42.55 12.26 34.84
CA THR A 1092 43.77 11.86 35.55
C THR A 1092 44.76 11.20 34.58
N PRO A 1093 46.04 11.63 34.52
CA PRO A 1093 47.00 11.03 33.59
C PRO A 1093 47.22 9.53 33.84
N LYS A 1094 47.03 8.71 32.79
CA LYS A 1094 47.25 7.26 32.80
C LYS A 1094 48.53 6.91 32.05
N PRO A 1095 49.27 5.84 32.42
CA PRO A 1095 50.43 5.40 31.64
C PRO A 1095 50.04 5.05 30.21
N THR A 1096 50.79 5.57 29.22
CA THR A 1096 50.63 5.18 27.81
C THR A 1096 51.92 4.54 27.29
N VAL A 1097 51.78 3.69 26.27
CA VAL A 1097 52.83 2.80 25.76
C VAL A 1097 53.34 3.17 24.38
N ALA A 1098 52.66 4.04 23.62
CA ALA A 1098 53.10 4.57 22.34
C ALA A 1098 52.53 5.97 22.11
N HIS A 1099 53.23 6.84 21.37
CA HIS A 1099 52.72 8.15 20.96
C HIS A 1099 53.36 8.61 19.64
N ILE A 1100 52.59 9.31 18.80
CA ILE A 1100 53.07 9.95 17.56
C ILE A 1100 52.97 11.47 17.74
N SER A 1101 54.05 12.21 17.43
CA SER A 1101 54.03 13.67 17.54
C SER A 1101 53.13 14.31 16.47
N ASN A 1102 52.06 14.97 16.93
CA ASN A 1102 51.13 15.73 16.08
C ASN A 1102 51.70 17.07 15.55
N ASN A 1103 53.02 17.20 15.39
CA ASN A 1103 53.65 18.40 14.83
C ASN A 1103 53.77 18.28 13.31
N THR A 1104 53.30 19.29 12.58
CA THR A 1104 53.41 19.39 11.11
C THR A 1104 54.86 19.37 10.61
N THR A 1105 55.81 19.83 11.43
CA THR A 1105 57.24 19.86 11.11
C THR A 1105 57.97 18.55 11.41
N ASP A 1106 57.54 17.79 12.43
CA ASP A 1106 58.28 16.65 12.99
C ASP A 1106 57.37 15.42 13.23
N PHE A 1107 57.62 14.33 12.50
CA PHE A 1107 56.91 13.06 12.62
C PHE A 1107 57.77 12.04 13.37
N THR A 1108 57.60 12.01 14.69
CA THR A 1108 58.38 11.19 15.62
C THR A 1108 57.44 10.26 16.41
N ILE A 1109 57.78 8.97 16.40
CA ILE A 1109 57.13 7.89 17.13
C ILE A 1109 57.91 7.68 18.44
N TYR A 1110 57.27 7.90 19.58
CA TYR A 1110 57.85 7.65 20.89
C TYR A 1110 57.51 6.25 21.40
N VAL A 1111 58.53 5.52 21.82
CA VAL A 1111 58.44 4.14 22.33
C VAL A 1111 59.12 4.03 23.70
N PRO A 1112 58.74 3.06 24.56
CA PRO A 1112 59.42 2.83 25.84
C PRO A 1112 60.89 2.42 25.63
N ASN A 1113 61.74 2.77 26.59
CA ASN A 1113 63.15 2.34 26.63
C ASN A 1113 63.36 0.95 27.28
N ASP A 1114 62.40 0.44 28.05
CA ASP A 1114 62.41 -0.95 28.52
C ASP A 1114 62.13 -1.90 27.36
N LYS A 1115 63.01 -2.88 27.11
CA LYS A 1115 62.91 -3.79 25.95
C LYS A 1115 61.60 -4.59 25.91
N LYS A 1116 61.05 -4.98 27.06
CA LYS A 1116 59.81 -5.77 27.14
C LYS A 1116 58.58 -4.89 26.84
N ALA A 1117 58.53 -3.70 27.41
CA ALA A 1117 57.53 -2.69 27.11
C ALA A 1117 57.66 -2.17 25.66
N GLN A 1118 58.87 -2.12 25.10
CA GLN A 1118 59.16 -1.71 23.73
C GLN A 1118 58.66 -2.73 22.71
N GLN A 1119 58.90 -4.03 22.91
CA GLN A 1119 58.28 -5.07 22.07
C GLN A 1119 56.75 -5.01 22.14
N ARG A 1120 56.18 -4.92 23.36
CA ARG A 1120 54.73 -4.76 23.54
C ARG A 1120 54.18 -3.48 22.89
N CYS A 1121 54.95 -2.40 22.92
CA CYS A 1121 54.63 -1.16 22.22
C CYS A 1121 54.57 -1.40 20.71
N LEU A 1122 55.65 -1.88 20.10
CA LEU A 1122 55.76 -2.06 18.66
C LEU A 1122 54.69 -3.00 18.08
N PHE A 1123 54.45 -4.15 18.70
CA PHE A 1123 53.53 -5.17 18.16
C PHE A 1123 52.06 -5.05 18.63
N SER A 1124 51.71 -4.10 19.52
CA SER A 1124 50.33 -4.01 20.05
C SER A 1124 49.82 -2.58 20.27
N ALA A 1125 50.67 -1.65 20.69
CA ALA A 1125 50.26 -0.25 20.90
C ALA A 1125 50.44 0.60 19.63
N LEU A 1126 51.55 0.44 18.93
CA LEU A 1126 51.90 1.26 17.77
C LEU A 1126 50.92 1.11 16.59
N PRO A 1127 50.41 -0.09 16.22
CA PRO A 1127 49.41 -0.21 15.15
C PRO A 1127 48.15 0.61 15.47
N ARG A 1128 47.69 0.59 16.73
CA ARG A 1128 46.51 1.35 17.20
C ARG A 1128 46.73 2.85 17.23
N VAL A 1129 47.94 3.31 17.54
CA VAL A 1129 48.26 4.74 17.51
C VAL A 1129 48.48 5.24 16.07
N LEU A 1130 48.97 4.41 15.16
CA LEU A 1130 49.05 4.72 13.72
C LEU A 1130 47.67 4.76 13.07
N GLU A 1131 46.80 3.79 13.34
CA GLU A 1131 45.41 3.78 12.89
C GLU A 1131 44.71 5.08 13.31
N LYS A 1132 44.67 5.38 14.62
CA LYS A 1132 44.05 6.60 15.14
C LYS A 1132 44.62 7.89 14.52
N TRP A 1133 45.92 7.90 14.19
CA TRP A 1133 46.59 9.05 13.57
C TRP A 1133 46.23 9.23 12.08
N LEU A 1134 46.06 8.13 11.35
CA LEU A 1134 45.59 8.10 9.96
C LEU A 1134 44.08 8.43 9.87
N SER A 1135 43.28 7.95 10.83
CA SER A 1135 41.83 8.17 10.91
C SER A 1135 41.41 9.56 11.41
N GLN A 1136 42.31 10.35 12.04
CA GLN A 1136 42.02 11.69 12.59
C GLN A 1136 40.84 11.75 13.59
N ASP A 1137 40.61 10.66 14.34
CA ASP A 1137 39.41 10.46 15.18
C ASP A 1137 38.06 10.46 14.40
N ASN A 1138 38.06 10.46 13.06
CA ASN A 1138 36.88 10.08 12.28
C ASN A 1138 36.62 8.58 12.44
N TYR A 1139 35.37 8.20 12.66
CA TYR A 1139 34.96 6.79 12.70
C TYR A 1139 34.94 6.22 11.27
N SER A 1140 36.11 5.81 10.76
CA SER A 1140 36.19 4.90 9.63
C SER A 1140 35.46 3.60 9.99
N ARG A 1141 34.58 3.13 9.10
CA ARG A 1141 33.87 1.85 9.26
C ARG A 1141 34.83 0.65 9.30
N HIS A 1142 36.09 0.85 8.88
CA HIS A 1142 37.11 -0.18 8.68
C HIS A 1142 38.22 -0.17 9.74
N THR A 1143 37.90 0.22 10.98
CA THR A 1143 38.90 0.38 12.06
C THR A 1143 39.65 -0.93 12.36
N SER A 1144 39.01 -2.10 12.15
CA SER A 1144 39.61 -3.41 12.44
C SER A 1144 40.57 -3.83 11.32
N GLU A 1145 40.21 -3.56 10.08
CA GLU A 1145 40.91 -3.89 8.86
C GLU A 1145 42.18 -3.04 8.72
N VAL A 1146 42.05 -1.71 8.88
CA VAL A 1146 43.20 -0.78 8.98
C VAL A 1146 44.15 -1.23 10.09
N LEU A 1147 43.64 -1.59 11.27
CA LEU A 1147 44.45 -2.03 12.40
C LEU A 1147 45.15 -3.37 12.13
N SER A 1148 44.47 -4.32 11.48
CA SER A 1148 45.02 -5.61 11.08
C SER A 1148 46.18 -5.41 10.10
N SER A 1149 45.97 -4.65 9.03
CA SER A 1149 47.00 -4.38 8.02
C SER A 1149 48.20 -3.63 8.58
N LEU A 1150 47.99 -2.61 9.43
CA LEU A 1150 49.10 -1.93 10.12
C LEU A 1150 49.85 -2.86 11.08
N THR A 1151 49.16 -3.81 11.72
CA THR A 1151 49.79 -4.82 12.57
C THR A 1151 50.65 -5.78 11.74
N SER A 1152 50.14 -6.27 10.61
CA SER A 1152 50.88 -7.10 9.64
C SER A 1152 52.12 -6.38 9.09
N ILE A 1153 51.98 -5.12 8.68
CA ILE A 1153 53.10 -4.28 8.21
C ILE A 1153 54.20 -4.16 9.28
N ILE A 1154 53.84 -3.93 10.54
CA ILE A 1154 54.83 -3.79 11.61
C ILE A 1154 55.47 -5.14 11.99
N ALA A 1155 54.73 -6.24 11.90
CA ALA A 1155 55.17 -7.57 12.28
C ALA A 1155 56.08 -8.26 11.25
N SER A 1156 55.75 -8.20 9.96
CA SER A 1156 56.38 -8.99 8.90
C SER A 1156 57.63 -8.34 8.30
N ASP A 1157 58.45 -9.10 7.56
CA ASP A 1157 59.55 -8.53 6.76
C ASP A 1157 59.01 -7.87 5.49
N ILE A 1158 59.68 -6.83 4.99
CA ILE A 1158 59.26 -6.12 3.78
C ILE A 1158 59.20 -7.01 2.53
N SER A 1159 59.98 -8.08 2.47
CA SER A 1159 60.00 -8.99 1.31
C SER A 1159 58.69 -9.75 1.07
N VAL A 1160 57.78 -9.80 2.05
CA VAL A 1160 56.48 -10.49 1.96
C VAL A 1160 55.29 -9.54 2.12
N LEU A 1161 55.52 -8.23 2.24
CA LEU A 1161 54.45 -7.28 2.55
C LEU A 1161 53.54 -6.94 1.38
N ASP A 1162 53.93 -7.15 0.13
CA ASP A 1162 53.02 -6.97 -1.01
C ASP A 1162 51.99 -8.11 -1.05
N GLU A 1163 52.47 -9.36 -1.03
CA GLU A 1163 51.63 -10.58 -0.91
C GLU A 1163 50.65 -10.47 0.29
N ILE A 1164 51.16 -10.12 1.49
CA ILE A 1164 50.32 -9.98 2.70
C ILE A 1164 49.28 -8.85 2.60
N LEU A 1165 49.54 -7.79 1.82
CA LEU A 1165 48.58 -6.70 1.64
C LEU A 1165 47.59 -6.99 0.51
N GLU A 1166 47.98 -7.71 -0.54
CA GLU A 1166 47.07 -8.27 -1.54
C GLU A 1166 46.10 -9.27 -0.90
N ASP A 1167 46.59 -10.21 -0.09
CA ASP A 1167 45.78 -11.15 0.72
C ASP A 1167 44.76 -10.46 1.64
N GLN A 1168 44.98 -9.18 1.98
CA GLN A 1168 44.13 -8.34 2.84
C GLN A 1168 43.28 -7.32 2.04
N GLY A 1169 43.16 -7.50 0.71
CA GLY A 1169 42.36 -6.63 -0.16
C GLY A 1169 42.86 -5.19 -0.29
N ILE A 1170 44.12 -4.92 0.05
CA ILE A 1170 44.68 -3.57 0.09
C ILE A 1170 45.23 -3.18 -1.28
N ILE A 1171 44.66 -2.15 -1.91
CA ILE A 1171 45.00 -1.73 -3.26
C ILE A 1171 46.47 -1.34 -3.43
N GLU A 1172 47.01 -1.53 -4.64
CA GLU A 1172 48.27 -0.93 -5.06
C GLU A 1172 48.12 0.57 -5.35
N LEU A 1173 49.23 1.31 -5.28
CA LEU A 1173 49.26 2.74 -5.56
C LEU A 1173 49.81 3.01 -6.96
N PRO A 1174 49.27 3.98 -7.72
CA PRO A 1174 49.64 4.23 -9.12
C PRO A 1174 51.00 4.93 -9.30
N PHE A 1175 51.84 5.02 -8.26
CA PHE A 1175 53.14 5.68 -8.31
C PHE A 1175 54.28 4.73 -7.93
N GLU A 1176 55.37 4.75 -8.71
CA GLU A 1176 56.46 3.80 -8.56
C GLU A 1176 57.18 3.87 -7.21
N ARG A 1177 57.62 2.70 -6.72
CA ARG A 1177 58.68 2.60 -5.72
C ARG A 1177 59.99 3.08 -6.30
N HIS A 1178 60.26 4.37 -6.18
CA HIS A 1178 61.64 4.84 -6.14
C HIS A 1178 62.26 4.41 -4.80
N ASP A 1179 62.85 3.22 -4.83
CA ASP A 1179 63.73 2.70 -3.79
C ASP A 1179 64.88 3.66 -3.55
N ILE A 1180 65.12 3.95 -2.28
CA ILE A 1180 66.29 4.72 -1.89
C ILE A 1180 67.46 3.75 -1.89
N ASP A 1181 68.38 3.95 -2.83
CA ASP A 1181 69.68 3.31 -2.86
C ASP A 1181 70.46 3.69 -1.57
N ASP A 1182 70.40 2.79 -0.58
CA ASP A 1182 70.96 2.99 0.77
C ASP A 1182 72.50 3.10 0.77
N THR A 1183 73.16 2.93 -0.39
CA THR A 1183 74.61 3.15 -0.56
C THR A 1183 75.04 4.60 -0.35
N ARG A 1184 74.10 5.56 -0.17
CA ARG A 1184 74.39 6.99 0.06
C ARG A 1184 73.97 7.55 1.43
N ILE A 1185 73.65 6.73 2.43
CA ILE A 1185 73.58 7.22 3.81
C ILE A 1185 75.00 7.21 4.41
N PRO A 1186 75.56 8.36 4.85
CA PRO A 1186 76.87 8.36 5.52
C PRO A 1186 76.81 7.51 6.78
N SER A 1187 77.82 6.66 6.98
CA SER A 1187 77.94 5.88 8.22
C SER A 1187 78.05 6.83 9.42
N TRP A 1188 76.94 7.07 10.12
CA TRP A 1188 76.94 7.80 11.39
C TRP A 1188 77.54 6.92 12.48
N SER A 1189 78.88 6.88 12.49
CA SER A 1189 79.70 6.38 13.58
C SER A 1189 79.16 6.90 14.91
N THR A 1190 78.98 6.00 15.86
CA THR A 1190 78.35 6.18 17.18
C THR A 1190 78.73 7.50 17.87
N ARG A 1191 77.95 8.57 17.62
CA ARG A 1191 78.03 9.84 18.34
C ARG A 1191 76.68 10.12 18.99
N LYS A 1192 76.70 10.42 20.29
CA LYS A 1192 75.52 10.86 21.04
C LYS A 1192 74.98 12.16 20.43
N ILE A 1193 73.90 12.07 19.67
CA ILE A 1193 73.15 13.25 19.22
C ILE A 1193 72.15 13.58 20.33
N VAL A 1194 72.43 14.65 21.08
CA VAL A 1194 71.47 15.21 22.04
C VAL A 1194 70.48 16.07 21.26
N VAL A 1195 69.25 15.56 21.10
CA VAL A 1195 68.16 16.32 20.48
C VAL A 1195 67.62 17.32 21.51
N LYS A 1196 67.82 18.63 21.29
CA LYS A 1196 67.11 19.67 22.04
C LYS A 1196 65.63 19.67 21.62
N LEU A 1197 64.74 19.60 22.59
CA LEU A 1197 63.31 19.82 22.39
C LEU A 1197 63.02 21.31 22.10
N PRO A 1198 61.97 21.65 21.33
CA PRO A 1198 61.50 23.03 21.21
C PRO A 1198 60.96 23.53 22.56
N GLY A 1199 61.34 24.74 22.99
CA GLY A 1199 60.79 25.37 24.19
C GLY A 1199 61.72 25.58 25.39
N GLN A 1200 63.04 25.57 25.22
CA GLN A 1200 63.98 26.06 26.26
C GLN A 1200 64.67 27.37 25.84
N ASP A 1201 63.97 28.49 26.03
CA ASP A 1201 64.63 29.77 26.30
C ASP A 1201 65.00 29.84 27.78
N VAL A 1202 66.26 29.54 28.10
CA VAL A 1202 66.87 29.93 29.38
C VAL A 1202 67.71 31.17 29.13
N ALA A 1203 67.03 32.32 29.11
CA ALA A 1203 67.70 33.62 29.18
C ALA A 1203 68.26 33.84 30.61
N LYS A 1204 69.49 33.36 30.86
CA LYS A 1204 70.32 33.83 31.98
C LYS A 1204 71.78 34.01 31.56
N THR A 1205 72.02 35.08 30.81
CA THR A 1205 73.29 35.78 30.89
C THR A 1205 73.29 36.58 32.20
N VAL A 1206 74.13 36.20 33.17
CA VAL A 1206 74.45 37.07 34.31
C VAL A 1206 75.96 37.27 34.29
N GLY A 1207 76.38 38.43 33.80
CA GLY A 1207 77.75 38.90 33.99
C GLY A 1207 77.90 39.48 35.38
N TRP A 1208 78.90 38.97 36.12
CA TRP A 1208 79.63 39.66 37.20
C TRP A 1208 78.82 40.28 38.36
N GLY A 1209 78.96 39.71 39.57
CA GLY A 1209 78.61 40.45 40.78
C GLY A 1209 78.59 39.68 42.11
N VAL A 1210 79.75 39.59 42.77
CA VAL A 1210 79.91 39.73 44.24
C VAL A 1210 79.35 38.61 45.17
N TRP A 1211 80.29 37.83 45.73
CA TRP A 1211 80.23 36.80 46.81
C TRP A 1211 79.32 35.58 46.64
#